data_AF-A0A2S8PTA0-F1
#
_entry.id   AF-A0A2S8PTA0-F1
#
_cell.length_a   1.000
_cell.length_b   1.000
_cell.length_c   1.000
_cell.angle_alpha   90.00
_cell.angle_beta   90.00
_cell.angle_gamma   90.00
#
_symmetry.space_group_name_H-M   'P 1'
#
loop_
_entity.id
_entity.type
_entity.pdbx_description
1 polymer ?
#
loop_
_entity_poly.entity_id
_entity_poly.type
_entity_poly.pdbx_seq_one_letter_code
_entity_poly.pdbx_strand_id
1 'polypeptide(L)'
;MKEGTTVTTPDRTRVSVEIYGTSYKLVGSSADYMRKIASYVDERMNAISKSNSRLDTPRIAVLAAVHMAEEAVQMQDLRNEVKMLTGERSELSSQLTRLQSQRDEQLAEVNKQKEEAQQIKKEKEELQKRLEQEKAALAKELEQSKSELTARLEQTRNSLTKELDQLRASLKRETEQKESLLRKEKQAAEQMQKDKQAVEERHKAAVLELERKHAAALQSAEQKRVGALKEAEENNRAKITELEQKHQGAVKELEEKHAAFIQELQEQLTELRGNSGELQEKLQNMEQELKNAKEAYSRLRQQHQVVLVREEEAKAQVQALTEQEEALNGQISKLQDEAAASEEEHRRMQKLLEDYSEASKKLTGEIAQLTAEAETLQGTIEKQKEEIGELELQVLEAGEQNETLETGMASLHDELSVLKEQADGESKLRQEAEQQREALRQELAAKEERLQQLAQELADKQQQLVAQVQKLQAQERSSSEQGEELQRLEKQLEAQQEVLAAKEQELESLKKALQGREQDLQNYGRQIEAKEEQIAGLERQSSQYAQQLKDLRLQLEEQQEMYLELEIQSEEQQENVQNLQQELERRREVHAELELQAEEERKRYAGLKEQWEEQQARYTELQSRSGEYEQQCGELRKQVAEHEEQYELAQLLLEEQQEQYAALQQELEEQRKQQQTAAQALKEREEQS
;
A
#
# COMPACT_ATOMS: atom_id res chain seq x y z
N MET A 1 33.31 107.12 -34.04
CA MET A 1 32.86 107.94 -35.17
C MET A 1 31.40 107.62 -35.44
N LYS A 2 30.55 108.63 -35.54
CA LYS A 2 29.13 108.50 -35.92
C LYS A 2 29.08 108.44 -37.44
N GLU A 3 28.54 107.37 -38.02
CA GLU A 3 28.11 107.36 -39.42
C GLU A 3 26.65 106.91 -39.51
N GLY A 4 25.87 107.76 -40.17
CA GLY A 4 24.41 107.76 -40.13
C GLY A 4 23.78 106.67 -40.99
N THR A 5 22.81 105.99 -40.40
CA THR A 5 21.89 105.09 -41.09
C THR A 5 20.96 105.91 -41.99
N THR A 6 21.24 105.91 -43.29
CA THR A 6 20.31 106.41 -44.30
C THR A 6 19.18 105.39 -44.45
N VAL A 7 17.95 105.84 -44.20
CA VAL A 7 16.73 105.06 -44.41
C VAL A 7 16.54 104.85 -45.92
N THR A 8 16.93 103.69 -46.43
CA THR A 8 16.62 103.22 -47.80
C THR A 8 15.10 103.03 -47.92
N THR A 9 14.45 104.05 -48.45
CA THR A 9 13.09 103.92 -48.98
C THR A 9 13.17 103.18 -50.32
N PRO A 10 12.29 102.19 -50.60
CA PRO A 10 12.35 101.41 -51.83
C PRO A 10 12.22 102.35 -53.03
N ASP A 11 13.05 102.14 -54.07
CA ASP A 11 13.12 102.97 -55.28
C ASP A 11 11.73 103.12 -55.91
N ARG A 12 11.10 104.25 -55.61
CA ARG A 12 9.78 104.63 -56.09
C ARG A 12 9.94 105.28 -57.46
N THR A 13 9.84 104.50 -58.51
CA THR A 13 9.93 104.99 -59.89
C THR A 13 8.65 105.75 -60.25
N ARG A 14 8.79 106.97 -60.77
CA ARG A 14 7.67 107.76 -61.32
C ARG A 14 7.49 107.42 -62.78
N VAL A 15 6.28 107.00 -63.15
CA VAL A 15 5.95 106.64 -64.54
C VAL A 15 4.72 107.40 -64.97
N SER A 16 4.81 108.05 -66.13
CA SER A 16 3.66 108.66 -66.78
C SER A 16 2.92 107.59 -67.56
N VAL A 17 1.63 107.42 -67.27
CA VAL A 17 0.74 106.44 -67.90
C VAL A 17 -0.56 107.14 -68.31
N GLU A 18 -1.26 106.58 -69.30
CA GLU A 18 -2.55 107.09 -69.75
C GLU A 18 -3.66 106.15 -69.27
N ILE A 19 -4.69 106.70 -68.64
CA ILE A 19 -5.87 105.97 -68.17
C ILE A 19 -7.10 106.76 -68.60
N TYR A 20 -7.96 106.13 -69.39
CA TYR A 20 -9.22 106.64 -69.90
C TYR A 20 -9.07 108.02 -70.58
N GLY A 21 -8.04 108.14 -71.43
CA GLY A 21 -7.70 109.36 -72.19
C GLY A 21 -7.06 110.48 -71.37
N THR A 22 -6.73 110.24 -70.08
CA THR A 22 -6.07 111.22 -69.21
C THR A 22 -4.69 110.72 -68.79
N SER A 23 -3.66 111.57 -68.93
CA SER A 23 -2.31 111.26 -68.50
C SER A 23 -2.13 111.45 -67.00
N TYR A 24 -1.74 110.40 -66.29
CA TYR A 24 -1.43 110.40 -64.85
C TYR A 24 0.04 110.07 -64.60
N LYS A 25 0.64 110.71 -63.59
CA LYS A 25 1.99 110.35 -63.10
C LYS A 25 1.85 109.48 -61.86
N LEU A 26 2.03 108.17 -62.01
CA LEU A 26 1.92 107.20 -60.92
C LEU A 26 3.30 106.88 -60.34
N VAL A 27 3.30 106.49 -59.06
CA VAL A 27 4.50 106.06 -58.35
C VAL A 27 4.33 104.58 -57.99
N GLY A 28 5.30 103.75 -58.35
CA GLY A 28 5.26 102.33 -58.02
C GLY A 28 6.63 101.67 -58.05
N SER A 29 6.65 100.38 -57.72
CA SER A 29 7.88 99.61 -57.50
C SER A 29 8.56 99.15 -58.80
N SER A 30 7.84 99.10 -59.93
CA SER A 30 8.38 98.72 -61.23
C SER A 30 7.62 99.44 -62.34
N ALA A 31 8.35 99.97 -63.33
CA ALA A 31 7.75 100.75 -64.41
C ALA A 31 6.85 99.91 -65.32
N ASP A 32 7.25 98.67 -65.61
CA ASP A 32 6.47 97.74 -66.45
C ASP A 32 5.23 97.23 -65.71
N TYR A 33 5.36 96.95 -64.41
CA TYR A 33 4.23 96.57 -63.58
C TYR A 33 3.19 97.70 -63.51
N MET A 34 3.63 98.95 -63.31
CA MET A 34 2.70 100.10 -63.27
C MET A 34 2.02 100.37 -64.61
N ARG A 35 2.71 100.18 -65.74
CA ARG A 35 2.09 100.23 -67.08
C ARG A 35 1.03 99.14 -67.25
N LYS A 36 1.29 97.92 -66.79
CA LYS A 36 0.32 96.81 -66.81
C LYS A 36 -0.91 97.11 -65.95
N ILE A 37 -0.72 97.63 -64.74
CA ILE A 37 -1.83 98.05 -63.86
C ILE A 37 -2.64 99.18 -64.49
N ALA A 38 -1.98 100.17 -65.11
CA ALA A 38 -2.66 101.25 -65.80
C ALA A 38 -3.50 100.74 -66.98
N SER A 39 -2.97 99.82 -67.80
CA SER A 39 -3.72 99.14 -68.87
C SER A 39 -4.93 98.40 -68.32
N TYR A 40 -4.76 97.69 -67.19
CA TYR A 40 -5.84 96.96 -66.54
C TYR A 40 -6.97 97.89 -66.04
N VAL A 41 -6.62 99.00 -65.40
CA VAL A 41 -7.59 100.01 -64.95
C VAL A 41 -8.31 100.62 -66.15
N ASP A 42 -7.57 100.95 -67.22
CA ASP A 42 -8.13 101.50 -68.45
C ASP A 42 -9.12 100.55 -69.13
N GLU A 43 -8.77 99.27 -69.26
CA GLU A 43 -9.65 98.22 -69.78
C GLU A 43 -10.93 98.09 -68.95
N ARG A 44 -10.83 98.12 -67.61
CA ARG A 44 -11.99 98.04 -66.71
C ARG A 44 -12.89 99.26 -66.79
N MET A 45 -12.30 100.47 -66.83
CA MET A 45 -13.06 101.71 -67.03
C MET A 45 -13.76 101.73 -68.39
N ASN A 46 -13.08 101.28 -69.46
CA ASN A 46 -13.66 101.17 -70.80
C ASN A 46 -14.79 100.12 -70.87
N ALA A 47 -14.65 98.96 -70.22
CA ALA A 47 -15.67 97.93 -70.17
C ALA A 47 -16.95 98.41 -69.43
N ILE A 48 -16.77 99.10 -68.31
CA ILE A 48 -17.89 99.67 -67.54
C ILE A 48 -18.57 100.79 -68.34
N SER A 49 -17.79 101.64 -69.00
CA SER A 49 -18.31 102.71 -69.87
C SER A 49 -19.18 102.17 -71.00
N LYS A 50 -18.74 101.09 -71.67
CA LYS A 50 -19.51 100.43 -72.74
C LYS A 50 -20.87 99.93 -72.27
N SER A 51 -20.95 99.38 -71.05
CA SER A 51 -22.19 98.84 -70.47
C SER A 51 -23.09 99.92 -69.85
N ASN A 52 -22.52 101.06 -69.45
CA ASN A 52 -23.21 102.11 -68.70
C ASN A 52 -22.93 103.52 -69.27
N SER A 53 -23.41 103.78 -70.49
CA SER A 53 -23.13 105.00 -71.26
C SER A 53 -23.67 106.33 -70.68
N ARG A 54 -24.50 106.28 -69.64
CA ARG A 54 -25.07 107.46 -68.97
C ARG A 54 -24.28 107.90 -67.72
N LEU A 55 -23.23 107.17 -67.35
CA LEU A 55 -22.40 107.51 -66.20
C LEU A 55 -21.27 108.47 -66.60
N ASP A 56 -20.99 109.43 -65.73
CA ASP A 56 -19.87 110.35 -65.85
C ASP A 56 -18.54 109.68 -65.46
N THR A 57 -17.43 110.18 -66.02
CA THR A 57 -16.07 109.64 -65.82
C THR A 57 -15.70 109.38 -64.35
N PRO A 58 -16.02 110.26 -63.38
CA PRO A 58 -15.77 109.99 -61.97
C PRO A 58 -16.51 108.76 -61.43
N ARG A 59 -17.79 108.56 -61.80
CA ARG A 59 -18.56 107.38 -61.36
C ARG A 59 -18.09 106.10 -62.03
N ILE A 60 -17.67 106.16 -63.30
CA ILE A 60 -17.04 105.03 -64.01
C ILE A 60 -15.74 104.63 -63.30
N ALA A 61 -14.91 105.61 -62.91
CA ALA A 61 -13.66 105.35 -62.19
C ALA A 61 -13.90 104.72 -60.81
N VAL A 62 -14.90 105.20 -60.06
CA VAL A 62 -15.26 104.62 -58.75
C VAL A 62 -15.78 103.19 -58.92
N LEU A 63 -16.65 102.92 -59.89
CA LEU A 63 -17.17 101.56 -60.13
C LEU A 63 -16.06 100.60 -60.60
N ALA A 64 -15.12 101.07 -61.42
CA ALA A 64 -13.92 100.31 -61.79
C ALA A 64 -13.07 99.99 -60.56
N ALA A 65 -12.86 100.96 -59.66
CA ALA A 65 -12.13 100.76 -58.41
C ALA A 65 -12.84 99.76 -57.48
N VAL A 66 -14.18 99.81 -57.39
CA VAL A 66 -14.97 98.86 -56.59
C VAL A 66 -14.87 97.44 -57.14
N HIS A 67 -15.04 97.24 -58.46
CA HIS A 67 -14.89 95.92 -59.06
C HIS A 67 -13.48 95.36 -58.90
N MET A 68 -12.45 96.20 -59.04
CA MET A 68 -11.06 95.78 -58.81
C MET A 68 -10.80 95.45 -57.33
N ALA A 69 -11.43 96.17 -56.40
CA ALA A 69 -11.33 95.87 -54.98
C ALA A 69 -12.07 94.57 -54.63
N GLU A 70 -13.23 94.31 -55.23
CA GLU A 70 -13.97 93.07 -55.10
C GLU A 70 -13.17 91.87 -55.61
N GLU A 71 -12.58 91.98 -56.81
CA GLU A 71 -11.70 90.94 -57.37
C GLU A 71 -10.46 90.69 -56.49
N ALA A 72 -9.88 91.75 -55.90
CA ALA A 72 -8.75 91.60 -55.00
C ALA A 72 -9.13 90.88 -53.70
N VAL A 73 -10.32 91.16 -53.15
CA VAL A 73 -10.85 90.47 -51.96
C VAL A 73 -11.14 89.00 -52.29
N GLN A 74 -11.82 88.70 -53.40
CA GLN A 74 -12.08 87.32 -53.85
C GLN A 74 -10.77 86.53 -54.08
N MET A 75 -9.77 87.14 -54.70
CA MET A 75 -8.46 86.51 -54.90
C MET A 75 -7.72 86.28 -53.58
N GLN A 76 -7.90 87.15 -52.59
CA GLN A 76 -7.34 86.96 -51.25
C GLN A 76 -8.02 85.81 -50.52
N ASP A 77 -9.34 85.69 -50.63
CA ASP A 77 -10.12 84.59 -50.05
C ASP A 77 -9.73 83.25 -50.66
N LEU A 78 -9.66 83.15 -52.00
CA LEU A 78 -9.18 81.96 -52.71
C LEU A 78 -7.74 81.60 -52.31
N ARG A 79 -6.86 82.59 -52.13
CA ARG A 79 -5.49 82.35 -51.70
C ARG A 79 -5.43 81.80 -50.27
N ASN A 80 -6.32 82.27 -49.39
CA ASN A 80 -6.42 81.76 -48.03
C ASN A 80 -6.97 80.33 -48.02
N GLU A 81 -7.97 80.03 -48.85
CA GLU A 81 -8.53 78.69 -49.03
C GLU A 81 -7.47 77.71 -49.55
N VAL A 82 -6.74 78.08 -50.60
CA VAL A 82 -5.64 77.25 -51.13
C VAL A 82 -4.58 76.99 -50.05
N LYS A 83 -4.23 78.00 -49.23
CA LYS A 83 -3.29 77.81 -48.11
C LYS A 83 -3.83 76.81 -47.09
N MET A 84 -5.11 76.89 -46.71
CA MET A 84 -5.74 75.95 -45.80
C MET A 84 -5.71 74.53 -46.37
N LEU A 85 -6.15 74.34 -47.62
CA LEU A 85 -6.15 73.04 -48.29
C LEU A 85 -4.73 72.46 -48.44
N THR A 86 -3.71 73.29 -48.68
CA THR A 86 -2.31 72.82 -48.68
C THR A 86 -1.83 72.40 -47.29
N GLY A 87 -2.30 73.06 -46.23
CA GLY A 87 -2.04 72.68 -44.85
C GLY A 87 -2.67 71.34 -44.52
N GLU A 88 -3.97 71.18 -44.78
CA GLU A 88 -4.71 69.93 -44.59
C GLU A 88 -4.10 68.77 -45.40
N ARG A 89 -3.72 69.01 -46.65
CA ARG A 89 -3.03 68.01 -47.48
C ARG A 89 -1.67 67.61 -46.90
N SER A 90 -0.93 68.55 -46.30
CA SER A 90 0.34 68.23 -45.63
C SER A 90 0.13 67.40 -44.37
N GLU A 91 -0.92 67.72 -43.60
CA GLU A 91 -1.31 66.96 -42.41
C GLU A 91 -1.77 65.54 -42.78
N LEU A 92 -2.63 65.41 -43.79
CA LEU A 92 -3.08 64.11 -44.33
C LEU A 92 -1.90 63.29 -44.87
N SER A 93 -0.97 63.91 -45.59
CA SER A 93 0.24 63.23 -46.05
C SER A 93 1.08 62.71 -44.88
N SER A 94 1.21 63.50 -43.81
CA SER A 94 1.94 63.08 -42.60
C SER A 94 1.24 61.93 -41.87
N GLN A 95 -0.10 61.95 -41.84
CA GLN A 95 -0.90 60.87 -41.25
C GLN A 95 -0.78 59.59 -42.08
N LEU A 96 -0.82 59.69 -43.42
CA LEU A 96 -0.62 58.55 -44.32
C LEU A 96 0.75 57.90 -44.11
N THR A 97 1.82 58.70 -44.05
CA THR A 97 3.17 58.17 -43.78
C THR A 97 3.24 57.48 -42.41
N ARG A 98 2.57 58.03 -41.40
CA ARG A 98 2.53 57.42 -40.07
C ARG A 98 1.76 56.10 -40.06
N LEU A 99 0.62 56.04 -40.76
CA LEU A 99 -0.16 54.81 -40.91
C LEU A 99 0.58 53.75 -41.72
N GLN A 100 1.29 54.15 -42.78
CA GLN A 100 2.15 53.24 -43.56
C GLN A 100 3.26 52.65 -42.67
N SER A 101 3.94 53.48 -41.87
CA SER A 101 4.94 53.00 -40.91
C SER A 101 4.36 52.00 -39.91
N GLN A 102 3.17 52.28 -39.37
CA GLN A 102 2.50 51.37 -38.43
C GLN A 102 2.10 50.04 -39.09
N ARG A 103 1.59 50.11 -40.33
CA ARG A 103 1.26 48.91 -41.12
C ARG A 103 2.51 48.06 -41.35
N ASP A 104 3.63 48.68 -41.72
CA ASP A 104 4.88 47.98 -42.01
C ASP A 104 5.48 47.36 -40.74
N GLU A 105 5.40 48.05 -39.59
CA GLU A 105 5.77 47.50 -38.28
C GLU A 105 4.90 46.30 -37.89
N GLN A 106 3.58 46.37 -38.09
CA GLN A 106 2.67 45.25 -37.83
C GLN A 106 2.97 44.06 -38.74
N LEU A 107 3.30 44.30 -40.01
CA LEU A 107 3.63 43.25 -40.97
C LEU A 107 4.95 42.56 -40.60
N ALA A 108 5.94 43.34 -40.12
CA ALA A 108 7.19 42.80 -39.59
C ALA A 108 6.96 41.94 -38.33
N GLU A 109 6.11 42.39 -37.41
CA GLU A 109 5.79 41.65 -36.19
C GLU A 109 5.05 40.33 -36.49
N VAL A 110 4.08 40.35 -37.41
CA VAL A 110 3.39 39.12 -37.87
C VAL A 110 4.36 38.14 -38.52
N ASN A 111 5.29 38.62 -39.34
CA ASN A 111 6.31 37.76 -39.94
C ASN A 111 7.24 37.14 -38.89
N LYS A 112 7.67 37.93 -37.90
CA LYS A 112 8.47 37.45 -36.78
C LYS A 112 7.74 36.38 -35.96
N GLN A 113 6.48 36.61 -35.61
CA GLN A 113 5.66 35.62 -34.91
C GLN A 113 5.48 34.33 -35.72
N LYS A 114 5.38 34.43 -37.05
CA LYS A 114 5.30 33.26 -37.94
C LYS A 114 6.60 32.46 -37.95
N GLU A 115 7.76 33.12 -37.94
CA GLU A 115 9.07 32.46 -37.83
C GLU A 115 9.25 31.78 -36.47
N GLU A 116 8.88 32.46 -35.38
CA GLU A 116 8.89 31.89 -34.02
C GLU A 116 7.97 30.66 -33.93
N ALA A 117 6.77 30.72 -34.49
CA ALA A 117 5.84 29.58 -34.53
C ALA A 117 6.40 28.40 -35.35
N GLN A 118 7.10 28.66 -36.46
CA GLN A 118 7.77 27.62 -37.23
C GLN A 118 8.93 26.99 -36.46
N GLN A 119 9.68 27.79 -35.72
CA GLN A 119 10.79 27.32 -34.89
C GLN A 119 10.28 26.43 -33.75
N ILE A 120 9.24 26.89 -33.02
CA ILE A 120 8.58 26.11 -31.97
C ILE A 120 8.05 24.77 -32.53
N LYS A 121 7.49 24.79 -33.74
CA LYS A 121 7.00 23.56 -34.38
C LYS A 121 8.14 22.56 -34.65
N LYS A 122 9.29 23.02 -35.16
CA LYS A 122 10.46 22.16 -35.38
C LYS A 122 11.00 21.59 -34.07
N GLU A 123 11.14 22.43 -33.04
CA GLU A 123 11.60 22.01 -31.72
C GLU A 123 10.66 20.97 -31.11
N LYS A 124 9.35 21.15 -31.26
CA LYS A 124 8.35 20.15 -30.84
C LYS A 124 8.51 18.82 -31.56
N GLU A 125 8.71 18.83 -32.88
CA GLU A 125 8.95 17.61 -33.67
C GLU A 125 10.25 16.90 -33.25
N GLU A 126 11.31 17.65 -32.94
CA GLU A 126 12.57 17.09 -32.44
C GLU A 126 12.42 16.49 -31.03
N LEU A 127 11.73 17.18 -30.12
CA LEU A 127 11.44 16.69 -28.78
C LEU A 127 10.56 15.43 -28.81
N GLN A 128 9.56 15.38 -29.71
CA GLN A 128 8.75 14.19 -29.91
C GLN A 128 9.59 12.99 -30.36
N LYS A 129 10.51 13.19 -31.32
CA LYS A 129 11.43 12.13 -31.75
C LYS A 129 12.35 11.65 -30.63
N ARG A 130 12.88 12.58 -29.81
CA ARG A 130 13.71 12.20 -28.64
C ARG A 130 12.91 11.38 -27.63
N LEU A 131 11.68 11.79 -27.33
CA LEU A 131 10.80 11.06 -26.42
C LEU A 131 10.50 9.64 -26.94
N GLU A 132 10.25 9.48 -28.24
CA GLU A 132 10.06 8.15 -28.84
C GLU A 132 11.31 7.28 -28.74
N GLN A 133 12.50 7.86 -28.97
CA GLN A 133 13.78 7.16 -28.84
C GLN A 133 14.05 6.72 -27.40
N GLU A 134 13.82 7.60 -26.42
CA GLU A 134 13.97 7.27 -25.00
C GLU A 134 12.99 6.19 -24.57
N LYS A 135 11.72 6.28 -24.97
CA LYS A 135 10.73 5.22 -24.72
C LYS A 135 11.14 3.88 -25.30
N ALA A 136 11.69 3.86 -26.52
CA ALA A 136 12.18 2.64 -27.14
C ALA A 136 13.41 2.07 -26.40
N ALA A 137 14.32 2.93 -25.93
CA ALA A 137 15.48 2.52 -25.13
C ALA A 137 15.05 1.91 -23.79
N LEU A 138 14.16 2.59 -23.05
CA LEU A 138 13.58 2.11 -21.79
C LEU A 138 12.83 0.78 -21.97
N ALA A 139 12.06 0.62 -23.05
CA ALA A 139 11.38 -0.64 -23.34
C ALA A 139 12.37 -1.79 -23.54
N LYS A 140 13.49 -1.53 -24.22
CA LYS A 140 14.55 -2.51 -24.43
C LYS A 140 15.27 -2.88 -23.13
N GLU A 141 15.58 -1.91 -22.28
CA GLU A 141 16.18 -2.15 -20.95
C GLU A 141 15.22 -2.94 -20.04
N LEU A 142 13.93 -2.64 -20.08
CA LEU A 142 12.91 -3.40 -19.36
C LEU A 142 12.84 -4.85 -19.85
N GLU A 143 12.90 -5.08 -21.16
CA GLU A 143 12.89 -6.42 -21.73
C GLU A 143 14.17 -7.20 -21.37
N GLN A 144 15.32 -6.53 -21.42
CA GLN A 144 16.60 -7.11 -20.97
C GLN A 144 16.56 -7.49 -19.49
N SER A 145 16.17 -6.57 -18.60
CA SER A 145 16.07 -6.86 -17.16
C SER A 145 15.06 -7.98 -16.84
N LYS A 146 13.91 -8.03 -17.53
CA LYS A 146 12.97 -9.15 -17.42
C LYS A 146 13.60 -10.47 -17.87
N SER A 147 14.34 -10.49 -18.98
CA SER A 147 15.04 -11.68 -19.46
C SER A 147 16.13 -12.15 -18.48
N GLU A 148 16.85 -11.23 -17.86
CA GLU A 148 17.87 -11.55 -16.86
C GLU A 148 17.25 -12.09 -15.57
N LEU A 149 16.15 -11.48 -15.10
CA LEU A 149 15.44 -11.93 -13.90
C LEU A 149 14.82 -13.32 -14.11
N THR A 150 14.22 -13.56 -15.28
CA THR A 150 13.66 -14.89 -15.62
C THR A 150 14.77 -15.94 -15.71
N ALA A 151 15.90 -15.63 -16.34
CA ALA A 151 17.05 -16.53 -16.37
C ALA A 151 17.60 -16.82 -14.95
N ARG A 152 17.70 -15.81 -14.08
CA ARG A 152 18.11 -15.99 -12.68
C ARG A 152 17.12 -16.86 -11.90
N LEU A 153 15.81 -16.66 -12.10
CA LEU A 153 14.77 -17.49 -11.46
C LEU A 153 14.81 -18.94 -11.94
N GLU A 154 15.04 -19.18 -13.22
CA GLU A 154 15.22 -20.55 -13.73
C GLU A 154 16.49 -21.19 -13.16
N GLN A 155 17.58 -20.43 -13.05
CA GLN A 155 18.82 -20.92 -12.48
C GLN A 155 18.65 -21.30 -11.00
N THR A 156 18.01 -20.46 -10.19
CA THR A 156 17.75 -20.77 -8.76
C THR A 156 16.76 -21.91 -8.59
N ARG A 157 15.72 -21.97 -9.43
CA ARG A 157 14.79 -23.11 -9.45
C ARG A 157 15.53 -24.41 -9.77
N ASN A 158 16.43 -24.39 -10.75
CA ASN A 158 17.21 -25.56 -11.15
C ASN A 158 18.21 -25.98 -10.06
N SER A 159 18.85 -25.04 -9.35
CA SER A 159 19.74 -25.37 -8.22
C SER A 159 18.97 -25.96 -7.05
N LEU A 160 17.84 -25.34 -6.66
CA LEU A 160 16.98 -25.85 -5.59
C LEU A 160 16.40 -27.24 -5.92
N THR A 161 16.03 -27.47 -7.17
CA THR A 161 15.55 -28.80 -7.60
C THR A 161 16.65 -29.85 -7.44
N LYS A 162 17.90 -29.53 -7.83
CA LYS A 162 19.04 -30.42 -7.62
C LYS A 162 19.31 -30.68 -6.13
N GLU A 163 19.24 -29.66 -5.29
CA GLU A 163 19.42 -29.80 -3.84
C GLU A 163 18.31 -30.67 -3.22
N LEU A 164 17.05 -30.47 -3.63
CA LEU A 164 15.93 -31.30 -3.20
C LEU A 164 16.08 -32.76 -3.63
N ASP A 165 16.53 -33.02 -4.85
CA ASP A 165 16.76 -34.39 -5.33
C ASP A 165 17.94 -35.04 -4.61
N GLN A 166 18.99 -34.28 -4.27
CA GLN A 166 20.09 -34.76 -3.43
C GLN A 166 19.62 -35.11 -2.01
N LEU A 167 18.80 -34.25 -1.39
CA LEU A 167 18.22 -34.51 -0.06
C LEU A 167 17.26 -35.70 -0.08
N ARG A 168 16.45 -35.85 -1.12
CA ARG A 168 15.60 -37.03 -1.30
C ARG A 168 16.43 -38.30 -1.43
N ALA A 169 17.53 -38.25 -2.17
CA ALA A 169 18.43 -39.38 -2.33
C ALA A 169 19.18 -39.73 -1.04
N SER A 170 19.62 -38.75 -0.25
CA SER A 170 20.24 -39.00 1.05
C SER A 170 19.25 -39.57 2.04
N LEU A 171 18.04 -39.02 2.12
CA LEU A 171 16.97 -39.53 2.98
C LEU A 171 16.61 -40.97 2.62
N LYS A 172 16.47 -41.28 1.32
CA LYS A 172 16.21 -42.65 0.85
C LYS A 172 17.32 -43.62 1.25
N ARG A 173 18.59 -43.20 1.18
CA ARG A 173 19.71 -44.03 1.64
C ARG A 173 19.66 -44.26 3.15
N GLU A 174 19.33 -43.24 3.94
CA GLU A 174 19.17 -43.37 5.39
C GLU A 174 18.01 -44.30 5.75
N THR A 175 16.88 -44.22 5.04
CA THR A 175 15.74 -45.12 5.29
C THR A 175 16.10 -46.56 4.93
N GLU A 176 16.73 -46.79 3.77
CA GLU A 176 17.22 -48.12 3.37
C GLU A 176 18.26 -48.67 4.36
N GLN A 177 19.16 -47.82 4.88
CA GLN A 177 20.11 -48.21 5.92
C GLN A 177 19.40 -48.60 7.22
N LYS A 178 18.45 -47.79 7.70
CA LYS A 178 17.65 -48.09 8.90
C LYS A 178 16.86 -49.38 8.74
N GLU A 179 16.22 -49.59 7.59
CA GLU A 179 15.53 -50.84 7.28
C GLU A 179 16.48 -52.05 7.26
N SER A 180 17.69 -51.88 6.72
CA SER A 180 18.71 -52.94 6.73
C SER A 180 19.18 -53.29 8.15
N LEU A 181 19.34 -52.29 9.01
CA LEU A 181 19.72 -52.48 10.41
C LEU A 181 18.59 -53.16 11.19
N LEU A 182 17.36 -52.71 11.01
CA LEU A 182 16.19 -53.32 11.62
C LEU A 182 16.02 -54.78 11.19
N ARG A 183 16.27 -55.11 9.91
CA ARG A 183 16.28 -56.50 9.44
C ARG A 183 17.36 -57.33 10.11
N LYS A 184 18.57 -56.79 10.27
CA LYS A 184 19.67 -57.47 10.98
C LYS A 184 19.35 -57.68 12.46
N GLU A 185 18.78 -56.68 13.13
CA GLU A 185 18.33 -56.80 14.52
C GLU A 185 17.24 -57.86 14.67
N LYS A 186 16.25 -57.88 13.77
CA LYS A 186 15.20 -58.90 13.76
C LYS A 186 15.77 -60.30 13.55
N GLN A 187 16.68 -60.47 12.60
CA GLN A 187 17.38 -61.75 12.37
C GLN A 187 18.22 -62.18 13.59
N ALA A 188 18.90 -61.24 14.24
CA ALA A 188 19.65 -61.52 15.47
C ALA A 188 18.73 -61.90 16.64
N ALA A 189 17.57 -61.25 16.77
CA ALA A 189 16.57 -61.59 17.78
C ALA A 189 15.95 -62.97 17.53
N GLU A 190 15.60 -63.30 16.28
CA GLU A 190 15.13 -64.63 15.89
C GLU A 190 16.19 -65.71 16.14
N GLN A 191 17.47 -65.42 15.87
CA GLN A 191 18.57 -66.34 16.15
C GLN A 191 18.76 -66.53 17.67
N MET A 192 18.76 -65.45 18.45
CA MET A 192 18.82 -65.54 19.92
C MET A 192 17.64 -66.33 20.49
N GLN A 193 16.44 -66.20 19.92
CA GLN A 193 15.27 -66.97 20.34
C GLN A 193 15.44 -68.47 20.03
N LYS A 194 15.96 -68.82 18.85
CA LYS A 194 16.29 -70.21 18.49
C LYS A 194 17.38 -70.79 19.39
N ASP A 195 18.43 -70.03 19.67
CA ASP A 195 19.51 -70.45 20.57
C ASP A 195 19.00 -70.66 22.00
N LYS A 196 18.12 -69.77 22.49
CA LYS A 196 17.44 -69.93 23.77
C LYS A 196 16.60 -71.21 23.82
N GLN A 197 15.79 -71.48 22.79
CA GLN A 197 15.00 -72.71 22.70
C GLN A 197 15.89 -73.96 22.67
N ALA A 198 16.98 -73.94 21.92
CA ALA A 198 17.93 -75.04 21.87
C ALA A 198 18.61 -75.29 23.23
N VAL A 199 18.91 -74.22 23.99
CA VAL A 199 19.45 -74.31 25.36
C VAL A 199 18.39 -74.87 26.31
N GLU A 200 17.13 -74.44 26.22
CA GLU A 200 16.02 -74.99 27.03
C GLU A 200 15.79 -76.48 26.73
N GLU A 201 15.82 -76.89 25.47
CA GLU A 201 15.71 -78.30 25.07
C GLU A 201 16.89 -79.13 25.57
N ARG A 202 18.12 -78.61 25.48
CA ARG A 202 19.31 -79.26 26.07
C ARG A 202 19.21 -79.38 27.58
N HIS A 203 18.71 -78.35 28.27
CA HIS A 203 18.47 -78.41 29.71
C HIS A 203 17.40 -79.44 30.06
N LYS A 204 16.28 -79.48 29.34
CA LYS A 204 15.24 -80.52 29.53
C LYS A 204 15.80 -81.92 29.29
N ALA A 205 16.58 -82.12 28.25
CA ALA A 205 17.23 -83.39 27.96
C ALA A 205 18.22 -83.80 29.06
N ALA A 206 19.03 -82.86 29.56
CA ALA A 206 19.97 -83.09 30.65
C ALA A 206 19.28 -83.41 31.98
N VAL A 207 18.17 -82.73 32.28
CA VAL A 207 17.33 -83.02 33.46
C VAL A 207 16.72 -84.42 33.35
N LEU A 208 16.15 -84.79 32.20
CA LEU A 208 15.62 -86.13 31.96
C LEU A 208 16.72 -87.20 32.04
N GLU A 209 17.94 -86.91 31.58
CA GLU A 209 19.07 -87.82 31.69
C GLU A 209 19.53 -87.97 33.15
N LEU A 210 19.56 -86.88 33.92
CA LEU A 210 19.82 -86.91 35.36
C LEU A 210 18.73 -87.68 36.11
N GLU A 211 17.45 -87.45 35.81
CA GLU A 211 16.34 -88.20 36.38
C GLU A 211 16.44 -89.71 36.07
N ARG A 212 16.80 -90.08 34.84
CA ARG A 212 17.06 -91.48 34.47
C ARG A 212 18.25 -92.06 35.22
N LYS A 213 19.34 -91.31 35.38
CA LYS A 213 20.51 -91.74 36.18
C LYS A 213 20.14 -91.90 37.65
N HIS A 214 19.35 -90.99 38.22
CA HIS A 214 18.84 -91.07 39.59
C HIS A 214 17.88 -92.27 39.76
N ALA A 215 16.98 -92.51 38.82
CA ALA A 215 16.08 -93.66 38.82
C ALA A 215 16.85 -94.98 38.71
N ALA A 216 17.86 -95.07 37.82
CA ALA A 216 18.73 -96.24 37.71
C ALA A 216 19.57 -96.46 38.98
N ALA A 217 20.06 -95.38 39.61
CA ALA A 217 20.78 -95.46 40.88
C ALA A 217 19.86 -95.95 42.02
N LEU A 218 18.64 -95.41 42.11
CA LEU A 218 17.59 -95.85 43.04
C LEU A 218 17.22 -97.33 42.80
N GLN A 219 17.02 -97.74 41.55
CA GLN A 219 16.72 -99.12 41.21
C GLN A 219 17.89 -100.05 41.54
N SER A 220 19.15 -99.63 41.34
CA SER A 220 20.31 -100.44 41.75
C SER A 220 20.44 -100.49 43.28
N ALA A 221 20.10 -99.40 43.99
CA ALA A 221 20.09 -99.36 45.44
C ALA A 221 18.97 -100.25 46.00
N GLU A 222 17.79 -100.25 45.39
CA GLU A 222 16.69 -101.17 45.69
C GLU A 222 17.05 -102.61 45.35
N GLN A 223 17.67 -102.91 44.21
CA GLN A 223 18.13 -104.26 43.87
C GLN A 223 19.21 -104.75 44.84
N LYS A 224 20.14 -103.88 45.27
CA LYS A 224 21.09 -104.19 46.34
C LYS A 224 20.38 -104.41 47.67
N ARG A 225 19.36 -103.63 48.00
CA ARG A 225 18.56 -103.78 49.23
C ARG A 225 17.73 -105.07 49.22
N VAL A 226 17.12 -105.42 48.08
CA VAL A 226 16.35 -106.64 47.86
C VAL A 226 17.27 -107.86 47.80
N GLY A 227 18.46 -107.73 47.20
CA GLY A 227 19.51 -108.76 47.24
C GLY A 227 20.01 -109.00 48.66
N ALA A 228 20.31 -107.95 49.42
CA ALA A 228 20.69 -108.04 50.82
C ALA A 228 19.54 -108.58 51.70
N LEU A 229 18.29 -108.24 51.39
CA LEU A 229 17.10 -108.81 52.05
C LEU A 229 16.89 -110.28 51.70
N LYS A 230 17.15 -110.72 50.46
CA LYS A 230 17.08 -112.13 50.05
C LYS A 230 18.23 -112.96 50.62
N GLU A 231 19.45 -112.44 50.65
CA GLU A 231 20.57 -113.08 51.38
C GLU A 231 20.31 -113.14 52.88
N ALA A 232 19.70 -112.09 53.46
CA ALA A 232 19.28 -112.10 54.86
C ALA A 232 18.13 -113.09 55.09
N GLU A 233 17.16 -113.20 54.18
CA GLU A 233 16.05 -114.16 54.26
C GLU A 233 16.52 -115.60 54.04
N GLU A 234 17.45 -115.88 53.14
CA GLU A 234 18.04 -117.23 52.96
C GLU A 234 18.94 -117.61 54.14
N ASN A 235 19.74 -116.67 54.67
CA ASN A 235 20.50 -116.89 55.91
C ASN A 235 19.57 -117.03 57.12
N ASN A 236 18.47 -116.28 57.20
CA ASN A 236 17.48 -116.40 58.27
C ASN A 236 16.65 -117.67 58.12
N ARG A 237 16.34 -118.12 56.91
CA ARG A 237 15.63 -119.39 56.67
C ARG A 237 16.51 -120.59 56.99
N ALA A 238 17.80 -120.54 56.65
CA ALA A 238 18.79 -121.53 57.07
C ALA A 238 19.01 -121.53 58.60
N LYS A 239 19.06 -120.35 59.23
CA LYS A 239 19.12 -120.22 60.70
C LYS A 239 17.82 -120.62 61.40
N ILE A 240 16.65 -120.39 60.81
CA ILE A 240 15.35 -120.79 61.37
C ILE A 240 15.20 -122.31 61.33
N THR A 241 15.65 -123.00 60.27
CA THR A 241 15.68 -124.48 60.26
C THR A 241 16.70 -125.07 61.24
N GLU A 242 17.79 -124.36 61.53
CA GLU A 242 18.78 -124.76 62.55
C GLU A 242 18.34 -124.43 63.99
N LEU A 243 17.60 -123.33 64.16
CA LEU A 243 17.03 -122.87 65.43
C LEU A 243 15.73 -123.60 65.80
N GLU A 244 14.94 -124.10 64.84
CA GLU A 244 13.79 -124.97 65.10
C GLU A 244 14.23 -126.37 65.59
N GLN A 245 15.40 -126.87 65.16
CA GLN A 245 16.01 -128.09 65.72
C GLN A 245 16.70 -127.87 67.08
N LYS A 246 17.06 -126.62 67.43
CA LYS A 246 17.62 -126.25 68.76
C LYS A 246 16.55 -125.77 69.76
N HIS A 247 15.41 -125.24 69.30
CA HIS A 247 14.29 -124.75 70.14
C HIS A 247 13.35 -125.85 70.66
N GLN A 248 13.49 -127.10 70.19
CA GLN A 248 12.90 -128.25 70.89
C GLN A 248 13.68 -128.62 72.18
N GLY A 249 14.87 -128.03 72.40
CA GLY A 249 15.71 -128.23 73.60
C GLY A 249 15.81 -127.04 74.56
N ALA A 250 15.50 -125.81 74.13
CA ALA A 250 15.74 -124.58 74.91
C ALA A 250 14.46 -123.89 75.46
N VAL A 251 13.28 -124.51 75.30
CA VAL A 251 12.00 -124.09 75.92
C VAL A 251 11.84 -124.64 77.35
N LYS A 252 12.90 -125.24 77.92
CA LYS A 252 12.93 -125.69 79.32
C LYS A 252 13.61 -124.72 80.30
N GLU A 253 14.05 -123.53 79.90
CA GLU A 253 14.91 -122.74 80.80
C GLU A 253 14.73 -121.22 80.90
N LEU A 254 13.88 -120.52 80.13
CA LEU A 254 13.79 -119.06 80.28
C LEU A 254 12.35 -118.52 80.30
N GLU A 255 11.58 -119.09 81.23
CA GLU A 255 10.45 -118.48 81.93
C GLU A 255 10.84 -117.37 82.92
N GLU A 256 12.09 -116.88 82.92
CA GLU A 256 12.51 -115.80 83.80
C GLU A 256 13.22 -114.70 83.03
N LYS A 257 12.45 -113.76 82.49
CA LYS A 257 12.49 -112.35 82.92
C LYS A 257 11.82 -111.42 81.90
N HIS A 258 10.56 -111.13 82.20
CA HIS A 258 9.99 -109.79 82.27
C HIS A 258 10.18 -108.88 81.04
N ALA A 259 9.15 -108.56 80.26
CA ALA A 259 7.89 -107.95 80.69
C ALA A 259 8.11 -106.75 81.64
N ALA A 260 8.54 -105.62 81.07
CA ALA A 260 8.15 -104.24 81.46
C ALA A 260 9.03 -103.19 80.76
N PHE A 261 8.71 -102.80 79.51
CA PHE A 261 8.91 -101.42 79.02
C PHE A 261 8.17 -101.18 77.69
N ILE A 262 6.92 -101.65 77.64
CA ILE A 262 5.89 -101.08 76.78
C ILE A 262 5.04 -100.22 77.72
N GLN A 263 4.72 -98.98 77.33
CA GLN A 263 3.87 -97.97 77.98
C GLN A 263 4.58 -96.73 78.53
N GLU A 264 5.23 -95.97 77.66
CA GLU A 264 5.36 -94.49 77.76
C GLU A 264 6.11 -94.07 76.49
N LEU A 265 5.62 -93.31 75.51
CA LEU A 265 4.51 -92.39 75.42
C LEU A 265 4.16 -92.22 73.93
N GLN A 266 3.01 -92.78 73.54
CA GLN A 266 2.23 -92.41 72.35
C GLN A 266 1.04 -91.53 72.78
N GLU A 267 1.33 -90.46 73.51
CA GLU A 267 0.41 -89.34 73.79
C GLU A 267 1.35 -88.15 73.86
N GLN A 268 1.42 -87.27 72.87
CA GLN A 268 0.38 -86.27 72.65
C GLN A 268 0.43 -85.80 71.18
N LEU A 269 -0.59 -86.19 70.43
CA LEU A 269 -0.99 -85.55 69.17
C LEU A 269 -2.07 -84.51 69.47
N THR A 270 -1.97 -83.37 68.77
CA THR A 270 -3.06 -82.51 68.23
C THR A 270 -4.00 -81.75 69.18
N GLU A 271 -3.95 -80.41 69.18
CA GLU A 271 -4.92 -79.55 68.46
C GLU A 271 -4.63 -78.03 68.59
N LEU A 272 -4.73 -77.34 67.44
CA LEU A 272 -5.06 -75.92 67.18
C LEU A 272 -4.13 -74.77 67.61
N ARG A 273 -3.61 -74.05 66.59
CA ARG A 273 -3.84 -72.59 66.42
C ARG A 273 -3.55 -72.16 64.97
N GLY A 274 -4.61 -72.16 64.15
CA GLY A 274 -4.71 -71.28 63.00
C GLY A 274 -5.02 -69.87 63.48
N ASN A 275 -4.19 -68.90 63.06
CA ASN A 275 -4.47 -67.46 62.87
C ASN A 275 -3.13 -66.72 62.72
N SER A 276 -2.53 -66.77 61.51
CA SER A 276 -1.34 -65.96 61.18
C SER A 276 -1.15 -65.80 59.65
N GLY A 277 -2.23 -65.81 58.86
CA GLY A 277 -2.17 -65.62 57.40
C GLY A 277 -2.91 -64.35 56.94
N GLU A 278 -4.14 -64.16 57.42
CA GLU A 278 -5.04 -63.11 56.91
C GLU A 278 -4.68 -61.68 57.34
N LEU A 279 -3.81 -61.50 58.35
CA LEU A 279 -3.34 -60.19 58.81
C LEU A 279 -2.12 -59.67 58.05
N GLN A 280 -1.35 -60.54 57.37
CA GLN A 280 -0.10 -60.17 56.73
C GLN A 280 -0.32 -59.69 55.27
N GLU A 281 -1.35 -60.22 54.61
CA GLU A 281 -1.73 -59.85 53.23
C GLU A 281 -2.49 -58.50 53.18
N LYS A 282 -3.31 -58.20 54.20
CA LYS A 282 -3.99 -56.89 54.32
C LYS A 282 -3.03 -55.75 54.65
N LEU A 283 -1.93 -56.03 55.35
CA LEU A 283 -0.92 -55.03 55.72
C LEU A 283 -0.06 -54.64 54.50
N GLN A 284 0.28 -55.60 53.64
CA GLN A 284 1.01 -55.32 52.39
C GLN A 284 0.18 -54.54 51.35
N ASN A 285 -1.13 -54.82 51.23
CA ASN A 285 -1.98 -54.07 50.29
C ASN A 285 -2.19 -52.61 50.72
N MET A 286 -2.38 -52.34 52.01
CA MET A 286 -2.53 -50.97 52.52
C MET A 286 -1.22 -50.16 52.42
N GLU A 287 -0.06 -50.80 52.58
CA GLU A 287 1.25 -50.14 52.38
C GLU A 287 1.50 -49.77 50.91
N GLN A 288 1.06 -50.62 49.97
CA GLN A 288 1.19 -50.35 48.54
C GLN A 288 0.23 -49.24 48.07
N GLU A 289 -0.99 -49.18 48.61
CA GLU A 289 -1.94 -48.09 48.35
C GLU A 289 -1.46 -46.74 48.92
N LEU A 290 -0.85 -46.75 50.12
CA LEU A 290 -0.29 -45.54 50.74
C LEU A 290 0.90 -44.97 49.96
N LYS A 291 1.70 -45.84 49.31
CA LYS A 291 2.83 -45.43 48.47
C LYS A 291 2.35 -44.79 47.16
N ASN A 292 1.35 -45.39 46.51
CA ASN A 292 0.75 -44.85 45.28
C ASN A 292 0.04 -43.50 45.53
N ALA A 293 -0.63 -43.33 46.68
CA ALA A 293 -1.26 -42.08 47.07
C ALA A 293 -0.25 -40.95 47.33
N LYS A 294 0.92 -41.26 47.91
CA LYS A 294 2.01 -40.28 48.13
C LYS A 294 2.67 -39.81 46.83
N GLU A 295 2.83 -40.72 45.85
CA GLU A 295 3.37 -40.38 44.52
C GLU A 295 2.35 -39.58 43.67
N ALA A 296 1.05 -39.84 43.83
CA ALA A 296 0.00 -39.03 43.21
C ALA A 296 -0.06 -37.62 43.81
N TYR A 297 0.06 -37.48 45.13
CA TYR A 297 0.06 -36.20 45.83
C TYR A 297 1.27 -35.32 45.49
N SER A 298 2.46 -35.91 45.31
CA SER A 298 3.66 -35.15 44.91
C SER A 298 3.59 -34.63 43.47
N ARG A 299 3.01 -35.42 42.54
CA ARG A 299 2.76 -34.99 41.16
C ARG A 299 1.72 -33.88 41.07
N LEU A 300 0.64 -33.97 41.84
CA LEU A 300 -0.41 -32.95 41.89
C LEU A 300 0.12 -31.62 42.45
N ARG A 301 1.01 -31.68 43.46
CA ARG A 301 1.68 -30.49 44.02
C ARG A 301 2.63 -29.81 43.03
N GLN A 302 3.38 -30.58 42.24
CA GLN A 302 4.24 -30.02 41.19
C GLN A 302 3.42 -29.39 40.06
N GLN A 303 2.30 -30.00 39.68
CA GLN A 303 1.39 -29.43 38.68
C GLN A 303 0.76 -28.11 39.16
N HIS A 304 0.33 -28.04 40.43
CA HIS A 304 -0.22 -26.81 40.99
C HIS A 304 0.80 -25.66 41.03
N GLN A 305 2.07 -25.95 41.29
CA GLN A 305 3.12 -24.93 41.32
C GLN A 305 3.47 -24.37 39.94
N VAL A 306 3.35 -25.18 38.88
CA VAL A 306 3.52 -24.72 37.49
C VAL A 306 2.34 -23.85 37.04
N VAL A 307 1.12 -24.15 37.50
CA VAL A 307 -0.06 -23.35 37.19
C VAL A 307 0.00 -21.97 37.86
N LEU A 308 0.50 -21.87 39.10
CA LEU A 308 0.68 -20.59 39.79
C LEU A 308 1.65 -19.65 39.07
N VAL A 309 2.79 -20.17 38.59
CA VAL A 309 3.76 -19.36 37.83
C VAL A 309 3.17 -18.89 36.50
N ARG A 310 2.41 -19.75 35.81
CA ARG A 310 1.70 -19.37 34.57
C ARG A 310 0.61 -18.31 34.81
N GLU A 311 -0.06 -18.34 35.96
CA GLU A 311 -1.07 -17.34 36.32
C GLU A 311 -0.42 -15.97 36.59
N GLU A 312 0.75 -15.91 37.23
CA GLU A 312 1.51 -14.67 37.42
C GLU A 312 2.06 -14.11 36.10
N GLU A 313 2.57 -14.98 35.22
CA GLU A 313 3.04 -14.60 33.87
C GLU A 313 1.88 -14.06 33.00
N ALA A 314 0.70 -14.69 33.06
CA ALA A 314 -0.49 -14.22 32.34
C ALA A 314 -0.99 -12.86 32.86
N LYS A 315 -0.97 -12.62 34.18
CA LYS A 315 -1.32 -11.31 34.75
C LYS A 315 -0.35 -10.20 34.34
N ALA A 316 0.96 -10.51 34.26
CA ALA A 316 1.95 -9.56 33.78
C ALA A 316 1.77 -9.22 32.28
N GLN A 317 1.39 -10.21 31.45
CA GLN A 317 1.09 -9.99 30.04
C GLN A 317 -0.17 -9.14 29.83
N VAL A 318 -1.23 -9.36 30.62
CA VAL A 318 -2.46 -8.55 30.54
C VAL A 318 -2.19 -7.10 30.94
N GLN A 319 -1.36 -6.85 31.95
CA GLN A 319 -0.95 -5.49 32.34
C GLN A 319 -0.13 -4.78 31.26
N ALA A 320 0.81 -5.49 30.61
CA ALA A 320 1.59 -4.92 29.51
C ALA A 320 0.72 -4.57 28.28
N LEU A 321 -0.28 -5.41 27.97
CA LEU A 321 -1.20 -5.16 26.87
C LEU A 321 -2.14 -3.98 27.16
N THR A 322 -2.60 -3.81 28.41
CA THR A 322 -3.43 -2.65 28.79
C THR A 322 -2.66 -1.33 28.72
N GLU A 323 -1.39 -1.29 29.15
CA GLU A 323 -0.55 -0.10 28.98
C GLU A 323 -0.28 0.23 27.50
N GLN A 324 -0.18 -0.80 26.65
CA GLN A 324 -0.01 -0.64 25.21
C GLN A 324 -1.29 -0.13 24.53
N GLU A 325 -2.47 -0.58 24.98
CA GLU A 325 -3.77 -0.10 24.52
C GLU A 325 -4.00 1.38 24.86
N GLU A 326 -3.64 1.82 26.08
CA GLU A 326 -3.72 3.23 26.48
C GLU A 326 -2.78 4.12 25.64
N ALA A 327 -1.56 3.65 25.34
CA ALA A 327 -0.62 4.37 24.50
C ALA A 327 -1.10 4.51 23.04
N LEU A 328 -1.70 3.45 22.48
CA LEU A 328 -2.27 3.44 21.14
C LEU A 328 -3.51 4.33 21.04
N ASN A 329 -4.40 4.29 22.04
CA ASN A 329 -5.55 5.18 22.12
C ASN A 329 -5.12 6.67 22.18
N GLY A 330 -4.04 6.98 22.88
CA GLY A 330 -3.44 8.32 22.87
C GLY A 330 -2.84 8.75 21.53
N GLN A 331 -2.37 7.82 20.70
CA GLN A 331 -1.88 8.11 19.34
C GLN A 331 -3.04 8.27 18.34
N ILE A 332 -4.09 7.46 18.45
CA ILE A 332 -5.30 7.57 17.62
C ILE A 332 -5.96 8.93 17.81
N SER A 333 -6.06 9.43 19.06
CA SER A 333 -6.58 10.78 19.34
C SER A 333 -5.76 11.88 18.64
N LYS A 334 -4.43 11.80 18.64
CA LYS A 334 -3.58 12.79 17.96
C LYS A 334 -3.73 12.74 16.44
N LEU A 335 -3.83 11.55 15.86
CA LEU A 335 -4.04 11.37 14.43
C LEU A 335 -5.42 11.88 13.99
N GLN A 336 -6.44 11.77 14.85
CA GLN A 336 -7.76 12.37 14.60
C GLN A 336 -7.71 13.90 14.59
N ASP A 337 -6.96 14.51 15.51
CA ASP A 337 -6.77 15.97 15.54
C ASP A 337 -5.97 16.47 14.32
N GLU A 338 -4.93 15.73 13.90
CA GLU A 338 -4.15 16.04 12.70
C GLU A 338 -4.98 15.87 11.40
N ALA A 339 -5.84 14.86 11.33
CA ALA A 339 -6.75 14.65 10.21
C ALA A 339 -7.74 15.82 10.08
N ALA A 340 -8.33 16.27 11.19
CA ALA A 340 -9.23 17.41 11.22
C ALA A 340 -8.55 18.72 10.77
N ALA A 341 -7.30 18.93 11.16
CA ALA A 341 -6.50 20.06 10.70
C ALA A 341 -6.25 20.01 9.17
N SER A 342 -5.95 18.82 8.63
CA SER A 342 -5.75 18.65 7.17
C SER A 342 -7.04 18.88 6.37
N GLU A 343 -8.20 18.50 6.90
CA GLU A 343 -9.49 18.74 6.27
C GLU A 343 -9.83 20.24 6.20
N GLU A 344 -9.47 21.01 7.23
CA GLU A 344 -9.60 22.48 7.20
C GLU A 344 -8.66 23.13 6.17
N GLU A 345 -7.44 22.64 6.03
CA GLU A 345 -6.50 23.11 5.00
C GLU A 345 -6.98 22.77 3.59
N HIS A 346 -7.51 21.55 3.39
CA HIS A 346 -8.13 21.16 2.12
C HIS A 346 -9.31 22.07 1.77
N ARG A 347 -10.20 22.40 2.72
CA ARG A 347 -11.28 23.37 2.49
C ARG A 347 -10.77 24.75 2.10
N ARG A 348 -9.68 25.23 2.72
CA ARG A 348 -9.07 26.52 2.36
C ARG A 348 -8.49 26.48 0.94
N MET A 349 -7.81 25.39 0.57
CA MET A 349 -7.23 25.22 -0.77
C MET A 349 -8.32 25.14 -1.85
N GLN A 350 -9.42 24.46 -1.55
CA GLN A 350 -10.56 24.32 -2.46
C GLN A 350 -11.24 25.66 -2.73
N LYS A 351 -11.37 26.51 -1.70
CA LYS A 351 -11.88 27.88 -1.84
C LYS A 351 -10.95 28.76 -2.69
N LEU A 352 -9.63 28.63 -2.52
CA LEU A 352 -8.64 29.35 -3.32
C LEU A 352 -8.74 28.97 -4.81
N LEU A 353 -8.94 27.67 -5.11
CA LEU A 353 -9.12 27.19 -6.49
C LEU A 353 -10.42 27.72 -7.12
N GLU A 354 -11.49 27.86 -6.35
CA GLU A 354 -12.73 28.51 -6.80
C GLU A 354 -12.47 29.98 -7.17
N ASP A 355 -11.79 30.73 -6.30
CA ASP A 355 -11.42 32.13 -6.54
C ASP A 355 -10.53 32.28 -7.80
N TYR A 356 -9.55 31.39 -8.00
CA TYR A 356 -8.73 31.38 -9.22
C TYR A 356 -9.53 31.03 -10.48
N SER A 357 -10.51 30.12 -10.38
CA SER A 357 -11.37 29.76 -11.49
C SER A 357 -12.26 30.93 -11.94
N GLU A 358 -12.73 31.73 -10.98
CA GLU A 358 -13.51 32.95 -11.26
C GLU A 358 -12.65 34.05 -11.88
N ALA A 359 -11.41 34.22 -11.41
CA ALA A 359 -10.46 35.16 -12.01
C ALA A 359 -10.09 34.77 -13.46
N SER A 360 -9.90 33.47 -13.72
CA SER A 360 -9.63 32.95 -15.07
C SER A 360 -10.81 33.19 -16.02
N LYS A 361 -12.05 33.01 -15.56
CA LYS A 361 -13.25 33.33 -16.37
C LYS A 361 -13.34 34.81 -16.71
N LYS A 362 -12.98 35.71 -15.79
CA LYS A 362 -12.95 37.16 -16.05
C LYS A 362 -11.90 37.53 -17.10
N LEU A 363 -10.68 37.02 -16.96
CA LEU A 363 -9.61 37.23 -17.95
C LEU A 363 -9.97 36.66 -19.33
N THR A 364 -10.66 35.51 -19.38
CA THR A 364 -11.13 34.93 -20.64
C THR A 364 -12.19 35.83 -21.32
N GLY A 365 -13.06 36.48 -20.52
CA GLY A 365 -14.03 37.46 -21.01
C GLY A 365 -13.39 38.75 -21.53
N GLU A 366 -12.35 39.25 -20.86
CA GLU A 366 -11.59 40.43 -21.30
C GLU A 366 -10.82 40.15 -22.61
N ILE A 367 -10.22 38.96 -22.74
CA ILE A 367 -9.58 38.52 -23.98
C ILE A 367 -10.61 38.46 -25.12
N ALA A 368 -11.82 37.94 -24.88
CA ALA A 368 -12.86 37.88 -25.90
C ALA A 368 -13.31 39.28 -26.37
N GLN A 369 -13.38 40.27 -25.47
CA GLN A 369 -13.68 41.66 -25.84
C GLN A 369 -12.55 42.29 -26.67
N LEU A 370 -11.29 42.13 -26.26
CA LEU A 370 -10.14 42.63 -27.02
C LEU A 370 -10.02 41.96 -28.39
N THR A 371 -10.42 40.69 -28.51
CA THR A 371 -10.43 39.97 -29.79
C THR A 371 -11.51 40.52 -30.73
N ALA A 372 -12.69 40.86 -30.22
CA ALA A 372 -13.76 41.50 -31.01
C ALA A 372 -13.37 42.93 -31.46
N GLU A 373 -12.69 43.69 -30.60
CA GLU A 373 -12.13 45.00 -30.97
C GLU A 373 -11.03 44.87 -32.03
N ALA A 374 -10.18 43.84 -31.96
CA ALA A 374 -9.18 43.56 -32.99
C ALA A 374 -9.82 43.21 -34.35
N GLU A 375 -10.89 42.39 -34.38
CA GLU A 375 -11.61 42.04 -35.61
C GLU A 375 -12.26 43.27 -36.27
N THR A 376 -12.83 44.18 -35.46
CA THR A 376 -13.39 45.44 -36.00
C THR A 376 -12.32 46.36 -36.59
N LEU A 377 -11.14 46.45 -35.96
CA LEU A 377 -10.00 47.19 -36.50
C LEU A 377 -9.47 46.53 -37.78
N GLN A 378 -9.43 45.20 -37.84
CA GLN A 378 -9.01 44.47 -39.04
C GLN A 378 -9.92 44.76 -40.25
N GLY A 379 -11.24 44.82 -40.04
CA GLY A 379 -12.19 45.21 -41.08
C GLY A 379 -12.03 46.65 -41.57
N THR A 380 -11.56 47.58 -40.73
CA THR A 380 -11.23 48.95 -41.17
C THR A 380 -9.92 49.01 -41.96
N ILE A 381 -8.94 48.16 -41.61
CA ILE A 381 -7.66 48.05 -42.32
C ILE A 381 -7.87 47.44 -43.73
N GLU A 382 -8.76 46.46 -43.88
CA GLU A 382 -9.08 45.88 -45.19
C GLU A 382 -9.71 46.91 -46.15
N LYS A 383 -10.61 47.77 -45.66
CA LYS A 383 -11.16 48.88 -46.46
C LYS A 383 -10.09 49.90 -46.89
N GLN A 384 -9.17 50.23 -45.98
CA GLN A 384 -8.06 51.14 -46.33
C GLN A 384 -7.06 50.51 -47.31
N LYS A 385 -6.92 49.18 -47.33
CA LYS A 385 -6.10 48.48 -48.34
C LYS A 385 -6.74 48.52 -49.73
N GLU A 386 -8.06 48.47 -49.85
CA GLU A 386 -8.76 48.68 -51.13
C GLU A 386 -8.54 50.12 -51.64
N GLU A 387 -8.65 51.13 -50.77
CA GLU A 387 -8.40 52.54 -51.13
C GLU A 387 -6.93 52.81 -51.52
N ILE A 388 -5.96 52.17 -50.85
CA ILE A 388 -4.54 52.25 -51.23
C ILE A 388 -4.29 51.58 -52.59
N GLY A 389 -4.94 50.45 -52.87
CA GLY A 389 -4.86 49.78 -54.17
C GLY A 389 -5.40 50.63 -55.32
N GLU A 390 -6.47 51.39 -55.09
CA GLU A 390 -7.00 52.35 -56.08
C GLU A 390 -6.05 53.54 -56.32
N LEU A 391 -5.35 54.02 -55.29
CA LEU A 391 -4.37 55.10 -55.40
C LEU A 391 -3.05 54.64 -56.07
N GLU A 392 -2.61 53.41 -55.82
CA GLU A 392 -1.44 52.82 -56.48
C GLU A 392 -1.68 52.63 -57.99
N LEU A 393 -2.91 52.30 -58.40
CA LEU A 393 -3.29 52.23 -59.82
C LEU A 393 -3.18 53.61 -60.51
N GLN A 394 -3.56 54.69 -59.83
CA GLN A 394 -3.43 56.06 -60.34
C GLN A 394 -1.98 56.54 -60.42
N VAL A 395 -1.10 56.08 -59.52
CA VAL A 395 0.35 56.37 -59.57
C VAL A 395 1.02 55.61 -60.71
N LEU A 396 0.56 54.40 -61.03
CA LEU A 396 1.05 53.62 -62.17
C LEU A 396 0.67 54.29 -63.51
N GLU A 397 -0.58 54.75 -63.64
CA GLU A 397 -1.06 55.52 -64.81
C GLU A 397 -0.31 56.85 -65.00
N ALA A 398 0.13 57.50 -63.90
CA ALA A 398 0.97 58.70 -63.95
C ALA A 398 2.45 58.39 -64.27
N GLY A 399 2.95 57.19 -63.95
CA GLY A 399 4.28 56.72 -64.30
C GLY A 399 4.45 56.46 -65.80
N GLU A 400 3.45 55.86 -66.43
CA GLU A 400 3.42 55.64 -67.90
C GLU A 400 3.42 56.97 -68.69
N GLN A 401 2.89 58.06 -68.11
CA GLN A 401 2.96 59.40 -68.72
C GLN A 401 4.36 60.05 -68.61
N ASN A 402 5.18 59.70 -67.61
CA ASN A 402 6.56 60.21 -67.48
C ASN A 402 7.57 59.45 -68.35
N GLU A 403 7.36 58.15 -68.61
CA GLU A 403 8.19 57.38 -69.56
C GLU A 403 8.07 57.91 -71.00
N THR A 404 6.91 58.47 -71.38
CA THR A 404 6.72 59.15 -72.68
C THR A 404 7.41 60.52 -72.79
N LEU A 405 7.85 61.12 -71.67
CA LEU A 405 8.62 62.37 -71.65
C LEU A 405 10.13 62.13 -71.59
N GLU A 406 10.59 61.06 -70.95
CA GLU A 406 12.01 60.67 -70.93
C GLU A 406 12.50 60.12 -72.28
N THR A 407 11.63 59.42 -73.03
CA THR A 407 11.91 58.99 -74.41
C THR A 407 11.99 60.15 -75.42
N GLY A 408 11.48 61.34 -75.08
CA GLY A 408 11.63 62.57 -75.88
C GLY A 408 12.96 63.29 -75.66
N MET A 409 13.59 63.14 -74.48
CA MET A 409 14.86 63.82 -74.15
C MET A 409 16.12 63.10 -74.64
N ALA A 410 16.03 61.83 -75.04
CA ALA A 410 17.15 61.10 -75.64
C ALA A 410 17.41 61.45 -77.13
N SER A 411 16.53 62.21 -77.77
CA SER A 411 16.61 62.55 -79.21
C SER A 411 17.39 63.83 -79.55
N LEU A 412 17.98 64.51 -78.54
CA LEU A 412 18.78 65.74 -78.72
C LEU A 412 20.17 65.63 -78.07
N HIS A 413 20.77 64.45 -78.11
CA HIS A 413 22.18 64.24 -77.72
C HIS A 413 23.05 63.56 -78.80
N ASP A 414 22.46 63.19 -79.96
CA ASP A 414 23.16 62.54 -81.07
C ASP A 414 23.63 63.49 -82.20
N GLU A 415 23.42 64.82 -82.07
CA GLU A 415 23.84 65.80 -83.08
C GLU A 415 25.21 66.48 -82.81
N LEU A 416 26.02 65.94 -81.89
CA LEU A 416 27.33 66.52 -81.56
C LEU A 416 28.50 65.53 -81.49
N SER A 417 28.43 64.45 -82.25
CA SER A 417 29.56 63.55 -82.42
C SER A 417 29.43 62.74 -83.71
N VAL A 418 30.00 63.26 -84.80
CA VAL A 418 30.75 62.53 -85.85
C VAL A 418 30.72 63.31 -87.17
N LEU A 419 31.81 64.03 -87.44
CA LEU A 419 32.58 64.07 -88.71
C LEU A 419 33.32 65.40 -88.88
N LYS A 420 34.53 65.47 -88.33
CA LYS A 420 35.63 66.20 -88.97
C LYS A 420 36.94 65.52 -88.63
N GLU A 421 37.21 64.48 -89.39
CA GLU A 421 38.52 63.85 -89.48
C GLU A 421 39.00 63.93 -90.94
N GLN A 422 40.31 64.16 -91.07
CA GLN A 422 41.18 63.95 -92.25
C GLN A 422 41.25 65.14 -93.24
N ALA A 423 42.32 65.93 -93.24
CA ALA A 423 43.72 65.66 -93.66
C ALA A 423 43.88 65.56 -95.19
N ASP A 424 44.54 66.56 -95.80
CA ASP A 424 45.78 66.38 -96.58
C ASP A 424 46.18 67.61 -97.40
N GLY A 425 47.50 67.83 -97.51
CA GLY A 425 48.14 68.42 -98.69
C GLY A 425 48.46 69.92 -98.65
N GLU A 426 49.73 70.28 -98.38
CA GLU A 426 50.61 70.83 -99.43
C GLU A 426 52.02 71.17 -98.89
N SER A 427 53.00 70.49 -99.47
CA SER A 427 54.43 70.64 -99.25
C SER A 427 55.09 70.88 -100.61
N LYS A 428 55.86 71.98 -100.68
CA LYS A 428 56.92 72.34 -101.63
C LYS A 428 56.59 73.29 -102.80
N LEU A 429 57.03 74.54 -102.60
CA LEU A 429 57.98 75.23 -103.47
C LEU A 429 59.08 75.78 -102.53
N ARG A 430 60.36 75.34 -102.56
CA ARG A 430 61.40 75.67 -103.57
C ARG A 430 61.29 77.17 -103.91
N GLN A 431 62.26 78.03 -103.62
CA GLN A 431 63.66 77.93 -104.01
C GLN A 431 64.30 79.31 -103.74
N GLU A 432 65.05 79.48 -102.64
CA GLU A 432 65.87 80.70 -102.48
C GLU A 432 67.12 80.54 -101.59
N ALA A 433 67.31 79.41 -100.90
CA ALA A 433 68.45 79.21 -100.01
C ALA A 433 69.62 78.41 -100.64
N GLU A 434 69.82 78.54 -101.97
CA GLU A 434 70.87 77.82 -102.71
C GLU A 434 72.08 78.71 -103.06
N GLN A 435 72.12 79.97 -102.64
CA GLN A 435 73.25 80.88 -102.92
C GLN A 435 74.16 81.21 -101.71
N GLN A 436 73.92 80.65 -100.52
CA GLN A 436 74.83 80.82 -99.36
C GLN A 436 75.67 79.57 -99.04
N ARG A 437 75.55 78.52 -99.87
CA ARG A 437 76.11 77.18 -99.58
C ARG A 437 77.56 76.97 -100.01
N GLU A 438 78.15 77.88 -100.78
CA GLU A 438 79.53 77.76 -101.26
C GLU A 438 80.57 78.36 -100.28
N ALA A 439 80.18 79.25 -99.36
CA ALA A 439 81.10 79.90 -98.42
C ALA A 439 81.36 79.09 -97.13
N LEU A 440 80.41 78.25 -96.69
CA LEU A 440 80.54 77.40 -95.48
C LEU A 440 81.27 76.07 -95.73
N ARG A 441 81.54 75.73 -96.99
CA ARG A 441 82.14 74.43 -97.37
C ARG A 441 83.63 74.34 -97.02
N GLN A 442 84.30 75.46 -96.79
CA GLN A 442 85.73 75.49 -96.44
C GLN A 442 86.01 75.42 -94.91
N GLU A 443 85.03 75.67 -94.03
CA GLU A 443 85.16 75.48 -92.57
C GLU A 443 84.79 74.06 -92.10
N LEU A 444 84.07 73.28 -92.90
CA LEU A 444 83.56 71.97 -92.53
C LEU A 444 84.63 70.85 -92.60
N ALA A 445 85.63 70.99 -93.47
CA ALA A 445 86.70 70.01 -93.63
C ALA A 445 87.63 69.90 -92.40
N ALA A 446 87.76 70.96 -91.60
CA ALA A 446 88.57 70.95 -90.37
C ALA A 446 87.83 70.36 -89.15
N LYS A 447 86.50 70.21 -89.20
CA LYS A 447 85.68 69.61 -88.13
C LYS A 447 85.45 68.10 -88.32
N GLU A 448 85.61 67.57 -89.52
CA GLU A 448 85.39 66.15 -89.82
C GLU A 448 86.46 65.22 -89.21
N GLU A 449 87.73 65.65 -89.12
CA GLU A 449 88.78 64.85 -88.46
C GLU A 449 88.57 64.72 -86.93
N ARG A 450 87.99 65.74 -86.27
CA ARG A 450 87.71 65.70 -84.82
C ARG A 450 86.48 64.83 -84.48
N LEU A 451 85.55 64.69 -85.42
CA LEU A 451 84.34 63.85 -85.27
C LEU A 451 84.66 62.35 -85.33
N GLN A 452 85.65 61.93 -86.11
CA GLN A 452 86.01 60.51 -86.22
C GLN A 452 86.65 59.95 -84.93
N GLN A 453 87.45 60.75 -84.21
CA GLN A 453 88.03 60.31 -82.93
C GLN A 453 86.98 60.19 -81.82
N LEU A 454 86.02 61.12 -81.75
CA LEU A 454 84.93 61.09 -80.78
C LEU A 454 83.92 59.96 -81.05
N ALA A 455 83.73 59.55 -82.31
CA ALA A 455 82.84 58.44 -82.65
C ALA A 455 83.33 57.08 -82.12
N GLN A 456 84.65 56.85 -82.09
CA GLN A 456 85.22 55.60 -81.62
C GLN A 456 85.05 55.42 -80.10
N GLU A 457 85.30 56.48 -79.32
CA GLU A 457 85.10 56.45 -77.85
C GLU A 457 83.62 56.31 -77.44
N LEU A 458 82.69 56.77 -78.28
CA LEU A 458 81.26 56.66 -78.04
C LEU A 458 80.73 55.23 -78.26
N ALA A 459 81.31 54.50 -79.22
CA ALA A 459 80.94 53.11 -79.50
C ALA A 459 81.33 52.16 -78.35
N ASP A 460 82.52 52.32 -77.78
CA ASP A 460 82.99 51.48 -76.68
C ASP A 460 82.16 51.71 -75.40
N LYS A 461 81.78 52.96 -75.11
CA LYS A 461 80.87 53.28 -74.00
C LYS A 461 79.45 52.75 -74.21
N GLN A 462 78.95 52.73 -75.45
CA GLN A 462 77.63 52.18 -75.76
C GLN A 462 77.55 50.67 -75.50
N GLN A 463 78.60 49.91 -75.82
CA GLN A 463 78.61 48.46 -75.53
C GLN A 463 78.64 48.15 -74.03
N GLN A 464 79.38 48.92 -73.23
CA GLN A 464 79.41 48.73 -71.78
C GLN A 464 78.05 49.05 -71.11
N LEU A 465 77.33 50.06 -71.62
CA LEU A 465 76.00 50.42 -71.13
C LEU A 465 74.95 49.33 -71.40
N VAL A 466 74.98 48.71 -72.59
CA VAL A 466 74.05 47.61 -72.94
C VAL A 466 74.25 46.40 -72.02
N ALA A 467 75.49 46.06 -71.70
CA ALA A 467 75.78 44.94 -70.79
C ALA A 467 75.30 45.21 -69.35
N GLN A 468 75.40 46.44 -68.85
CA GLN A 468 74.84 46.80 -67.54
C GLN A 468 73.31 46.78 -67.51
N VAL A 469 72.65 47.25 -68.57
CA VAL A 469 71.18 47.24 -68.67
C VAL A 469 70.64 45.81 -68.65
N GLN A 470 71.26 44.89 -69.38
CA GLN A 470 70.82 43.48 -69.38
C GLN A 470 70.96 42.82 -68.00
N LYS A 471 71.99 43.19 -67.23
CA LYS A 471 72.20 42.67 -65.87
C LYS A 471 71.15 43.20 -64.88
N LEU A 472 70.81 44.49 -64.98
CA LEU A 472 69.75 45.09 -64.17
C LEU A 472 68.37 44.52 -64.51
N GLN A 473 68.07 44.30 -65.79
CA GLN A 473 66.81 43.68 -66.22
C GLN A 473 66.64 42.24 -65.70
N ALA A 474 67.72 41.47 -65.61
CA ALA A 474 67.67 40.14 -65.01
C ALA A 474 67.41 40.18 -63.49
N GLN A 475 67.98 41.16 -62.79
CA GLN A 475 67.73 41.37 -61.36
C GLN A 475 66.29 41.83 -61.10
N GLU A 476 65.76 42.77 -61.89
CA GLU A 476 64.37 43.22 -61.80
C GLU A 476 63.37 42.08 -62.00
N ARG A 477 63.62 41.17 -62.95
CA ARG A 477 62.77 39.98 -63.15
C ARG A 477 62.78 39.07 -61.92
N SER A 478 63.95 38.79 -61.34
CA SER A 478 64.04 37.96 -60.14
C SER A 478 63.38 38.59 -58.91
N SER A 479 63.46 39.91 -58.76
CA SER A 479 62.76 40.63 -57.67
C SER A 479 61.26 40.70 -57.90
N SER A 480 60.80 40.77 -59.15
CA SER A 480 59.38 40.69 -59.51
C SER A 480 58.81 39.31 -59.19
N GLU A 481 59.51 38.23 -59.54
CA GLU A 481 59.11 36.85 -59.23
C GLU A 481 59.03 36.61 -57.71
N GLN A 482 60.00 37.11 -56.94
CA GLN A 482 59.96 37.06 -55.47
C GLN A 482 58.81 37.89 -54.88
N GLY A 483 58.50 39.04 -55.49
CA GLY A 483 57.36 39.88 -55.09
C GLY A 483 56.01 39.17 -55.31
N GLU A 484 55.87 38.44 -56.42
CA GLU A 484 54.67 37.65 -56.70
C GLU A 484 54.51 36.46 -55.74
N GLU A 485 55.60 35.79 -55.36
CA GLU A 485 55.57 34.72 -54.35
C GLU A 485 55.21 35.24 -52.95
N LEU A 486 55.75 36.40 -52.54
CA LEU A 486 55.38 37.05 -51.28
C LEU A 486 53.90 37.42 -51.24
N GLN A 487 53.36 38.01 -52.32
CA GLN A 487 51.93 38.31 -52.40
C GLN A 487 51.05 37.07 -52.35
N ARG A 488 51.49 35.94 -52.93
CA ARG A 488 50.77 34.66 -52.81
C ARG A 488 50.76 34.15 -51.38
N LEU A 489 51.90 34.22 -50.69
CA LEU A 489 52.01 33.79 -49.30
C LEU A 489 51.21 34.70 -48.35
N GLU A 490 51.22 36.01 -48.56
CA GLU A 490 50.40 36.97 -47.80
C GLU A 490 48.91 36.66 -47.95
N LYS A 491 48.44 36.43 -49.19
CA LYS A 491 47.04 36.02 -49.44
C LYS A 491 46.68 34.69 -48.79
N GLN A 492 47.60 33.73 -48.77
CA GLN A 492 47.38 32.45 -48.08
C GLN A 492 47.29 32.62 -46.56
N LEU A 493 48.10 33.52 -46.00
CA LEU A 493 48.14 33.79 -44.57
C LEU A 493 46.88 34.56 -44.11
N GLU A 494 46.42 35.53 -44.90
CA GLU A 494 45.13 36.20 -44.70
C GLU A 494 43.97 35.20 -44.74
N ALA A 495 43.93 34.32 -45.75
CA ALA A 495 42.90 33.28 -45.84
C ALA A 495 42.92 32.32 -44.64
N GLN A 496 44.10 31.98 -44.10
CA GLN A 496 44.21 31.16 -42.89
C GLN A 496 43.74 31.90 -41.63
N GLN A 497 44.02 33.21 -41.53
CA GLN A 497 43.54 34.04 -40.41
C GLN A 497 42.02 34.18 -40.41
N GLU A 498 41.40 34.34 -41.59
CA GLU A 498 39.94 34.34 -41.71
C GLU A 498 39.31 33.01 -41.27
N VAL A 499 39.92 31.89 -41.66
CA VAL A 499 39.46 30.56 -41.23
C VAL A 499 39.61 30.37 -39.72
N LEU A 500 40.72 30.84 -39.12
CA LEU A 500 40.92 30.79 -37.67
C LEU A 500 39.88 31.65 -36.93
N ALA A 501 39.62 32.87 -37.39
CA ALA A 501 38.60 33.73 -36.81
C ALA A 501 37.20 33.10 -36.89
N ALA A 502 36.87 32.45 -38.01
CA ALA A 502 35.62 31.70 -38.16
C ALA A 502 35.55 30.52 -37.16
N LYS A 503 36.66 29.79 -36.96
CA LYS A 503 36.72 28.69 -35.98
C LYS A 503 36.61 29.18 -34.53
N GLU A 504 37.15 30.34 -34.21
CA GLU A 504 36.99 30.97 -32.89
C GLU A 504 35.54 31.38 -32.63
N GLN A 505 34.85 31.94 -33.63
CA GLN A 505 33.41 32.23 -33.53
C GLN A 505 32.57 30.96 -33.37
N GLU A 506 32.88 29.89 -34.12
CA GLU A 506 32.22 28.58 -33.95
C GLU A 506 32.43 28.04 -32.53
N LEU A 507 33.66 28.09 -32.00
CA LEU A 507 33.96 27.65 -30.63
C LEU A 507 33.20 28.45 -29.58
N GLU A 508 33.07 29.77 -29.76
CA GLU A 508 32.34 30.62 -28.84
C GLU A 508 30.83 30.33 -28.89
N SER A 509 30.28 30.05 -30.08
CA SER A 509 28.89 29.61 -30.23
C SER A 509 28.64 28.25 -29.54
N LEU A 510 29.58 27.31 -29.66
CA LEU A 510 29.51 26.00 -29.02
C LEU A 510 29.59 26.09 -27.50
N LYS A 511 30.44 26.98 -26.95
CA LYS A 511 30.50 27.24 -25.50
C LYS A 511 29.18 27.77 -24.96
N LYS A 512 28.54 28.73 -25.66
CA LYS A 512 27.22 29.24 -25.27
C LYS A 512 26.16 28.15 -25.31
N ALA A 513 26.17 27.30 -26.35
CA ALA A 513 25.27 26.16 -26.44
C ALA A 513 25.51 25.13 -25.32
N LEU A 514 26.76 24.90 -24.93
CA LEU A 514 27.12 24.05 -23.78
C LEU A 514 26.59 24.62 -22.46
N GLN A 515 26.77 25.91 -22.20
CA GLN A 515 26.22 26.57 -21.02
C GLN A 515 24.69 26.49 -20.96
N GLY A 516 24.01 26.66 -22.10
CA GLY A 516 22.56 26.48 -22.19
C GLY A 516 22.14 25.05 -21.81
N ARG A 517 22.83 24.04 -22.36
CA ARG A 517 22.56 22.63 -22.00
C ARG A 517 22.87 22.31 -20.54
N GLU A 518 23.89 22.90 -19.94
CA GLU A 518 24.18 22.74 -18.51
C GLU A 518 23.06 23.31 -17.64
N GLN A 519 22.51 24.47 -18.01
CA GLN A 519 21.35 25.06 -17.32
C GLN A 519 20.11 24.20 -17.49
N ASP A 520 19.86 23.67 -18.69
CA ASP A 520 18.76 22.74 -18.94
C ASP A 520 18.90 21.47 -18.08
N LEU A 521 20.10 20.89 -18.01
CA LEU A 521 20.38 19.73 -17.15
C LEU A 521 20.15 20.03 -15.66
N GLN A 522 20.52 21.23 -15.19
CA GLN A 522 20.20 21.65 -13.82
C GLN A 522 18.69 21.79 -13.60
N ASN A 523 17.96 22.31 -14.58
CA ASN A 523 16.50 22.43 -14.52
C ASN A 523 15.83 21.06 -14.51
N TYR A 524 16.29 20.13 -15.36
CA TYR A 524 15.82 18.75 -15.34
C TYR A 524 16.15 18.06 -14.02
N GLY A 525 17.35 18.29 -13.45
CA GLY A 525 17.73 17.79 -12.13
C GLY A 525 16.76 18.23 -11.04
N ARG A 526 16.43 19.53 -10.98
CA ARG A 526 15.43 20.06 -10.03
C ARG A 526 14.02 19.48 -10.25
N GLN A 527 13.63 19.26 -11.50
CA GLN A 527 12.34 18.64 -11.81
C GLN A 527 12.29 17.18 -11.37
N ILE A 528 13.40 16.44 -11.54
CA ILE A 528 13.53 15.06 -11.06
C ILE A 528 13.47 15.03 -9.54
N GLU A 529 14.22 15.87 -8.83
CA GLU A 529 14.17 15.98 -7.37
C GLU A 529 12.75 16.27 -6.87
N ALA A 530 12.05 17.23 -7.49
CA ALA A 530 10.66 17.53 -7.13
C ALA A 530 9.71 16.34 -7.40
N LYS A 531 9.96 15.54 -8.44
CA LYS A 531 9.17 14.34 -8.73
C LYS A 531 9.50 13.19 -7.76
N GLU A 532 10.75 13.03 -7.37
CA GLU A 532 11.18 12.08 -6.35
C GLU A 532 10.57 12.41 -5.00
N GLU A 533 10.50 13.68 -4.61
CA GLU A 533 9.79 14.11 -3.40
C GLU A 533 8.28 13.81 -3.47
N GLN A 534 7.64 14.03 -4.62
CA GLN A 534 6.23 13.67 -4.83
C GLN A 534 6.02 12.16 -4.69
N ILE A 535 6.89 11.34 -5.29
CA ILE A 535 6.83 9.88 -5.19
C ILE A 535 7.03 9.45 -3.73
N ALA A 536 8.03 9.99 -3.02
CA ALA A 536 8.25 9.69 -1.61
C ALA A 536 7.04 10.07 -0.73
N GLY A 537 6.36 11.18 -1.06
CA GLY A 537 5.09 11.56 -0.41
C GLY A 537 3.99 10.53 -0.62
N LEU A 538 3.79 10.08 -1.87
CA LEU A 538 2.81 9.05 -2.22
C LEU A 538 3.13 7.68 -1.59
N GLU A 539 4.41 7.31 -1.51
CA GLU A 539 4.85 6.06 -0.86
C GLU A 539 4.57 6.09 0.66
N ARG A 540 4.78 7.24 1.31
CA ARG A 540 4.40 7.42 2.72
C ARG A 540 2.90 7.28 2.91
N GLN A 541 2.09 7.91 2.05
CA GLN A 541 0.63 7.78 2.10
C GLN A 541 0.17 6.34 1.86
N SER A 542 0.73 5.66 0.86
CA SER A 542 0.43 4.24 0.60
C SER A 542 0.79 3.34 1.78
N SER A 543 1.90 3.64 2.47
CA SER A 543 2.32 2.90 3.67
C SER A 543 1.37 3.14 4.83
N GLN A 544 0.90 4.38 5.03
CA GLN A 544 -0.11 4.71 6.02
C GLN A 544 -1.44 3.98 5.75
N TYR A 545 -1.92 3.97 4.50
CA TYR A 545 -3.12 3.21 4.14
C TYR A 545 -2.95 1.70 4.33
N ALA A 546 -1.77 1.15 4.02
CA ALA A 546 -1.48 -0.25 4.26
C ALA A 546 -1.51 -0.60 5.76
N GLN A 547 -0.99 0.28 6.62
CA GLN A 547 -1.05 0.15 8.07
C GLN A 547 -2.51 0.18 8.56
N GLN A 548 -3.29 1.17 8.12
CA GLN A 548 -4.71 1.30 8.47
C GLN A 548 -5.52 0.06 8.05
N LEU A 549 -5.25 -0.49 6.86
CA LEU A 549 -5.90 -1.73 6.40
C LEU A 549 -5.51 -2.95 7.25
N LYS A 550 -4.27 -2.98 7.75
CA LYS A 550 -3.82 -4.04 8.65
C LYS A 550 -4.52 -3.94 10.01
N ASP A 551 -4.61 -2.74 10.57
CA ASP A 551 -5.27 -2.50 11.86
C ASP A 551 -6.77 -2.81 11.76
N LEU A 552 -7.43 -2.40 10.67
CA LEU A 552 -8.84 -2.72 10.43
C LEU A 552 -9.10 -4.22 10.25
N ARG A 553 -8.15 -4.95 9.65
CA ARG A 553 -8.23 -6.42 9.56
C ARG A 553 -8.12 -7.07 10.93
N LEU A 554 -7.19 -6.60 11.77
CA LEU A 554 -7.04 -7.11 13.13
C LEU A 554 -8.31 -6.86 13.95
N GLN A 555 -8.88 -5.66 13.86
CA GLN A 555 -10.17 -5.34 14.49
C GLN A 555 -11.30 -6.24 13.98
N LEU A 556 -11.33 -6.55 12.68
CA LEU A 556 -12.32 -7.47 12.13
C LEU A 556 -12.16 -8.90 12.68
N GLU A 557 -10.91 -9.37 12.81
CA GLU A 557 -10.60 -10.68 13.40
C GLU A 557 -11.00 -10.73 14.87
N GLU A 558 -10.69 -9.70 15.67
CA GLU A 558 -11.11 -9.58 17.07
C GLU A 558 -12.65 -9.58 17.21
N GLN A 559 -13.35 -8.85 16.34
CA GLN A 559 -14.82 -8.86 16.31
C GLN A 559 -15.35 -10.25 15.97
N GLN A 560 -14.74 -10.96 15.02
CA GLN A 560 -15.14 -12.32 14.66
C GLN A 560 -14.95 -13.31 15.81
N GLU A 561 -13.84 -13.22 16.55
CA GLU A 561 -13.60 -14.05 17.74
C GLU A 561 -14.65 -13.76 18.83
N MET A 562 -14.97 -12.49 19.07
CA MET A 562 -16.01 -12.10 20.02
C MET A 562 -17.39 -12.63 19.62
N TYR A 563 -17.75 -12.59 18.33
CA TYR A 563 -18.98 -13.20 17.84
C TYR A 563 -19.01 -14.71 18.05
N LEU A 564 -17.88 -15.40 17.82
CA LEU A 564 -17.78 -16.85 18.03
C LEU A 564 -17.97 -17.21 19.51
N GLU A 565 -17.36 -16.45 20.42
CA GLU A 565 -17.55 -16.64 21.87
C GLU A 565 -19.00 -16.40 22.30
N LEU A 566 -19.65 -15.36 21.77
CA LEU A 566 -21.06 -15.09 22.01
C LEU A 566 -21.97 -16.21 21.48
N GLU A 567 -21.62 -16.79 20.32
CA GLU A 567 -22.35 -17.92 19.74
C GLU A 567 -22.21 -19.17 20.64
N ILE A 568 -21.00 -19.51 21.08
CA ILE A 568 -20.75 -20.61 22.04
C ILE A 568 -21.52 -20.38 23.34
N GLN A 569 -21.46 -19.17 23.91
CA GLN A 569 -22.21 -18.85 25.13
C GLN A 569 -23.71 -18.99 24.91
N SER A 570 -24.24 -18.57 23.75
CA SER A 570 -25.65 -18.75 23.43
C SER A 570 -26.04 -20.22 23.34
N GLU A 571 -25.20 -21.07 22.75
CA GLU A 571 -25.42 -22.52 22.69
C GLU A 571 -25.43 -23.16 24.08
N GLU A 572 -24.48 -22.81 24.94
CA GLU A 572 -24.45 -23.27 26.34
C GLU A 572 -25.69 -22.83 27.11
N GLN A 573 -26.15 -21.58 26.93
CA GLN A 573 -27.38 -21.09 27.56
C GLN A 573 -28.61 -21.85 27.02
N GLN A 574 -28.67 -22.17 25.74
CA GLN A 574 -29.74 -22.98 25.18
C GLN A 574 -29.77 -24.40 25.77
N GLU A 575 -28.61 -25.04 25.91
CA GLU A 575 -28.51 -26.36 26.55
C GLU A 575 -28.94 -26.31 28.03
N ASN A 576 -28.52 -25.29 28.77
CA ASN A 576 -28.95 -25.07 30.15
C ASN A 576 -30.47 -24.89 30.28
N VAL A 577 -31.08 -24.12 29.36
CA VAL A 577 -32.55 -23.95 29.32
C VAL A 577 -33.24 -25.29 29.02
N GLN A 578 -32.73 -26.09 28.09
CA GLN A 578 -33.27 -27.42 27.79
C GLN A 578 -33.19 -28.36 29.01
N ASN A 579 -32.05 -28.36 29.70
CA ASN A 579 -31.86 -29.17 30.92
C ASN A 579 -32.83 -28.75 32.03
N LEU A 580 -33.00 -27.44 32.25
CA LEU A 580 -33.98 -26.91 33.21
C LEU A 580 -35.42 -27.27 32.83
N GLN A 581 -35.77 -27.25 31.54
CA GLN A 581 -37.08 -27.67 31.06
C GLN A 581 -37.34 -29.16 31.35
N GLN A 582 -36.36 -30.04 31.07
CA GLN A 582 -36.48 -31.46 31.38
C GLN A 582 -36.61 -31.71 32.89
N GLU A 583 -35.87 -30.97 33.72
CA GLU A 583 -35.99 -31.12 35.18
C GLU A 583 -37.34 -30.61 35.70
N LEU A 584 -37.87 -29.53 35.13
CA LEU A 584 -39.23 -29.06 35.44
C LEU A 584 -40.29 -30.08 35.03
N GLU A 585 -40.15 -30.75 33.89
CA GLU A 585 -41.05 -31.82 33.47
C GLU A 585 -41.00 -33.00 34.43
N ARG A 586 -39.80 -33.49 34.78
CA ARG A 586 -39.65 -34.55 35.80
C ARG A 586 -40.29 -34.16 37.13
N ARG A 587 -40.11 -32.92 37.59
CA ARG A 587 -40.74 -32.44 38.82
C ARG A 587 -42.27 -32.38 38.70
N ARG A 588 -42.81 -32.02 37.53
CA ARG A 588 -44.26 -32.05 37.27
C ARG A 588 -44.81 -33.47 37.29
N GLU A 589 -44.10 -34.44 36.71
CA GLU A 589 -44.48 -35.86 36.75
C GLU A 589 -44.51 -36.37 38.19
N VAL A 590 -43.45 -36.13 38.96
CA VAL A 590 -43.39 -36.51 40.38
C VAL A 590 -44.51 -35.83 41.18
N HIS A 591 -44.80 -34.55 40.92
CA HIS A 591 -45.91 -33.86 41.57
C HIS A 591 -47.26 -34.51 41.24
N ALA A 592 -47.50 -34.86 39.98
CA ALA A 592 -48.72 -35.54 39.56
C ALA A 592 -48.86 -36.93 40.22
N GLU A 593 -47.77 -37.69 40.35
CA GLU A 593 -47.76 -38.96 41.08
C GLU A 593 -48.09 -38.77 42.57
N LEU A 594 -47.49 -37.76 43.21
CA LEU A 594 -47.77 -37.44 44.61
C LEU A 594 -49.22 -36.98 44.82
N GLU A 595 -49.79 -36.23 43.88
CA GLU A 595 -51.21 -35.85 43.91
C GLU A 595 -52.11 -37.08 43.82
N LEU A 596 -51.80 -38.02 42.92
CA LEU A 596 -52.56 -39.27 42.79
C LEU A 596 -52.44 -40.15 44.05
N GLN A 597 -51.24 -40.26 44.64
CA GLN A 597 -51.04 -40.94 45.92
C GLN A 597 -51.83 -40.27 47.05
N ALA A 598 -51.81 -38.94 47.12
CA ALA A 598 -52.59 -38.20 48.11
C ALA A 598 -54.10 -38.41 47.92
N GLU A 599 -54.60 -38.52 46.70
CA GLU A 599 -56.00 -38.89 46.42
C GLU A 599 -56.33 -40.32 46.85
N GLU A 600 -55.45 -41.28 46.59
CA GLU A 600 -55.62 -42.66 47.06
C GLU A 600 -55.64 -42.74 48.59
N GLU A 601 -54.71 -42.08 49.28
CA GLU A 601 -54.68 -42.03 50.74
C GLU A 601 -55.91 -41.32 51.31
N ARG A 602 -56.41 -40.26 50.66
CA ARG A 602 -57.70 -39.65 51.03
C ARG A 602 -58.86 -40.64 50.91
N LYS A 603 -58.91 -41.44 49.85
CA LYS A 603 -59.93 -42.50 49.68
C LYS A 603 -59.79 -43.60 50.74
N ARG A 604 -58.57 -44.04 51.03
CA ARG A 604 -58.29 -45.01 52.11
C ARG A 604 -58.73 -44.48 53.46
N TYR A 605 -58.37 -43.25 53.79
CA TYR A 605 -58.77 -42.59 55.02
C TYR A 605 -60.29 -42.47 55.13
N ALA A 606 -60.98 -42.09 54.04
CA ALA A 606 -62.44 -42.06 54.00
C ALA A 606 -63.06 -43.44 54.30
N GLY A 607 -62.57 -44.50 53.66
CA GLY A 607 -63.03 -45.86 53.93
C GLY A 607 -62.73 -46.35 55.35
N LEU A 608 -61.54 -46.04 55.90
CA LEU A 608 -61.19 -46.37 57.28
C LEU A 608 -62.08 -45.62 58.28
N LYS A 609 -62.41 -44.37 57.98
CA LYS A 609 -63.31 -43.55 58.78
C LYS A 609 -64.71 -44.14 58.80
N GLU A 610 -65.26 -44.56 57.65
CA GLU A 610 -66.55 -45.26 57.59
C GLU A 610 -66.54 -46.55 58.41
N GLN A 611 -65.49 -47.37 58.32
CA GLN A 611 -65.34 -48.59 59.12
C GLN A 611 -65.25 -48.29 60.62
N TRP A 612 -64.52 -47.24 61.00
CA TRP A 612 -64.43 -46.83 62.39
C TRP A 612 -65.79 -46.35 62.93
N GLU A 613 -66.54 -45.58 62.14
CA GLU A 613 -67.91 -45.16 62.48
C GLU A 613 -68.85 -46.38 62.63
N GLU A 614 -68.73 -47.38 61.77
CA GLU A 614 -69.50 -48.63 61.90
C GLU A 614 -69.11 -49.43 63.16
N GLN A 615 -67.81 -49.53 63.46
CA GLN A 615 -67.35 -50.21 64.67
C GLN A 615 -67.75 -49.46 65.94
N GLN A 616 -67.74 -48.13 65.94
CA GLN A 616 -68.28 -47.33 67.03
C GLN A 616 -69.76 -47.61 67.22
N ALA A 617 -70.55 -47.65 66.14
CA ALA A 617 -71.96 -48.00 66.21
C ALA A 617 -72.17 -49.42 66.81
N ARG A 618 -71.43 -50.42 66.35
CA ARG A 618 -71.47 -51.79 66.91
C ARG A 618 -71.06 -51.83 68.37
N TYR A 619 -70.03 -51.07 68.75
CA TYR A 619 -69.59 -50.97 70.14
C TYR A 619 -70.69 -50.36 71.02
N THR A 620 -71.37 -49.30 70.57
CA THR A 620 -72.49 -48.72 71.30
C THR A 620 -73.67 -49.69 71.45
N GLU A 621 -73.95 -50.50 70.42
CA GLU A 621 -74.98 -51.54 70.48
C GLU A 621 -74.61 -52.66 71.47
N LEU A 622 -73.35 -53.12 71.44
CA LEU A 622 -72.83 -54.10 72.39
C LEU A 622 -72.83 -53.56 73.83
N GLN A 623 -72.49 -52.29 74.04
CA GLN A 623 -72.59 -51.65 75.35
C GLN A 623 -74.03 -51.63 75.86
N SER A 624 -74.99 -51.28 75.02
CA SER A 624 -76.42 -51.34 75.37
C SER A 624 -76.82 -52.76 75.79
N ARG A 625 -76.42 -53.76 75.01
CA ARG A 625 -76.72 -55.17 75.28
C ARG A 625 -76.03 -55.71 76.53
N SER A 626 -74.78 -55.31 76.78
CA SER A 626 -74.07 -55.61 78.04
C SER A 626 -74.79 -54.99 79.23
N GLY A 627 -75.26 -53.75 79.11
CA GLY A 627 -76.08 -53.09 80.13
C GLY A 627 -77.38 -53.85 80.42
N GLU A 628 -78.06 -54.35 79.38
CA GLU A 628 -79.23 -55.22 79.55
C GLU A 628 -78.88 -56.53 80.27
N TYR A 629 -77.76 -57.18 79.91
CA TYR A 629 -77.30 -58.40 80.59
C TYR A 629 -76.90 -58.15 82.04
N GLU A 630 -76.26 -57.02 82.36
CA GLU A 630 -75.93 -56.63 83.74
C GLU A 630 -77.19 -56.42 84.58
N GLN A 631 -78.23 -55.80 84.01
CA GLN A 631 -79.53 -55.68 84.67
C GLN A 631 -80.14 -57.07 84.93
N GLN A 632 -80.14 -57.95 83.94
CA GLN A 632 -80.63 -59.33 84.10
C GLN A 632 -79.84 -60.11 85.16
N CYS A 633 -78.51 -59.98 85.18
CA CYS A 633 -77.67 -60.60 86.20
C CYS A 633 -77.96 -60.02 87.59
N GLY A 634 -78.22 -58.72 87.69
CA GLY A 634 -78.62 -58.07 88.93
C GLY A 634 -79.94 -58.60 89.48
N GLU A 635 -80.93 -58.81 88.61
CA GLU A 635 -82.21 -59.43 88.97
C GLU A 635 -82.03 -60.88 89.44
N LEU A 636 -81.25 -61.68 88.72
CA LEU A 636 -80.95 -63.06 89.11
C LEU A 636 -80.22 -63.14 90.46
N ARG A 637 -79.26 -62.24 90.73
CA ARG A 637 -78.57 -62.21 92.03
C ARG A 637 -79.51 -61.89 93.18
N LYS A 638 -80.48 -60.99 92.99
CA LYS A 638 -81.51 -60.72 94.01
C LYS A 638 -82.33 -61.97 94.30
N GLN A 639 -82.73 -62.70 93.25
CA GLN A 639 -83.45 -63.97 93.40
C GLN A 639 -82.60 -65.03 94.13
N VAL A 640 -81.29 -65.12 93.84
CA VAL A 640 -80.40 -66.06 94.54
C VAL A 640 -80.25 -65.69 96.01
N ALA A 641 -80.08 -64.41 96.35
CA ALA A 641 -79.97 -63.97 97.75
C ALA A 641 -81.25 -64.30 98.55
N GLU A 642 -82.43 -64.10 97.95
CA GLU A 642 -83.71 -64.50 98.55
C GLU A 642 -83.78 -66.03 98.81
N HIS A 643 -83.20 -66.85 97.92
CA HIS A 643 -83.12 -68.29 98.10
C HIS A 643 -82.06 -68.73 99.11
N GLU A 644 -80.92 -68.03 99.22
CA GLU A 644 -79.88 -68.29 100.22
C GLU A 644 -80.40 -68.01 101.64
N GLU A 645 -81.11 -66.90 101.86
CA GLU A 645 -81.76 -66.62 103.15
C GLU A 645 -82.76 -67.73 103.53
N GLN A 646 -83.52 -68.24 102.55
CA GLN A 646 -84.42 -69.38 102.76
C GLN A 646 -83.66 -70.66 103.13
N TYR A 647 -82.47 -70.87 102.57
CA TYR A 647 -81.63 -72.03 102.81
C TYR A 647 -80.96 -72.00 104.20
N GLU A 648 -80.42 -70.85 104.62
CA GLU A 648 -79.83 -70.71 105.96
C GLU A 648 -80.87 -70.96 107.07
N LEU A 649 -82.09 -70.45 106.88
CA LEU A 649 -83.19 -70.72 107.81
C LEU A 649 -83.49 -72.22 107.93
N ALA A 650 -83.37 -72.97 106.83
CA ALA A 650 -83.55 -74.41 106.81
C ALA A 650 -82.38 -75.18 107.47
N GLN A 651 -81.14 -74.68 107.37
CA GLN A 651 -79.97 -75.30 108.01
C GLN A 651 -80.02 -75.19 109.55
N LEU A 652 -80.39 -74.03 110.10
CA LEU A 652 -80.54 -73.84 111.55
C LEU A 652 -81.56 -74.83 112.15
N LEU A 653 -82.66 -75.07 111.44
CA LEU A 653 -83.67 -76.07 111.80
C LEU A 653 -83.11 -77.51 111.80
N LEU A 654 -82.14 -77.80 110.95
CA LEU A 654 -81.49 -79.12 110.88
C LEU A 654 -80.48 -79.32 112.01
N GLU A 655 -79.71 -78.29 112.38
CA GLU A 655 -78.75 -78.37 113.49
C GLU A 655 -79.45 -78.62 114.83
N GLU A 656 -80.58 -77.95 115.10
CA GLU A 656 -81.40 -78.23 116.29
C GLU A 656 -81.84 -79.70 116.36
N GLN A 657 -82.13 -80.33 115.21
CA GLN A 657 -82.50 -81.75 115.15
C GLN A 657 -81.30 -82.68 115.42
N GLN A 658 -80.10 -82.31 114.98
CA GLN A 658 -78.89 -83.11 115.17
C GLN A 658 -78.39 -83.09 116.63
N GLU A 659 -78.44 -81.96 117.31
CA GLU A 659 -78.07 -81.88 118.74
C GLU A 659 -78.98 -82.77 119.60
N GLN A 660 -80.28 -82.79 119.28
CA GLN A 660 -81.24 -83.70 119.93
C GLN A 660 -80.86 -85.17 119.73
N TYR A 661 -80.32 -85.53 118.57
CA TYR A 661 -79.90 -86.91 118.27
C TYR A 661 -78.61 -87.31 118.98
N ALA A 662 -77.64 -86.39 119.10
CA ALA A 662 -76.36 -86.63 119.76
C ALA A 662 -76.51 -86.88 121.28
N ALA A 663 -77.41 -86.14 121.94
CA ALA A 663 -77.72 -86.36 123.36
C ALA A 663 -78.20 -87.79 123.63
N LEU A 664 -78.99 -88.36 122.71
CA LEU A 664 -79.50 -89.73 122.82
C LEU A 664 -78.41 -90.81 122.71
N GLN A 665 -77.34 -90.56 121.93
CA GLN A 665 -76.24 -91.52 121.75
C GLN A 665 -75.34 -91.65 122.99
N GLN A 666 -75.11 -90.57 123.73
CA GLN A 666 -74.25 -90.60 124.92
C GLN A 666 -74.82 -91.50 126.04
N GLU A 667 -76.14 -91.47 126.26
CA GLU A 667 -76.79 -92.35 127.26
C GLU A 667 -76.59 -93.85 126.95
N LEU A 668 -76.44 -94.19 125.67
CA LEU A 668 -76.32 -95.58 125.21
C LEU A 668 -74.91 -96.14 125.43
N GLU A 669 -73.86 -95.30 125.39
CA GLU A 669 -72.47 -95.71 125.63
C GLU A 669 -72.14 -95.96 127.11
N GLU A 670 -72.73 -95.18 128.03
CA GLU A 670 -72.51 -95.39 129.48
C GLU A 670 -72.99 -96.78 129.93
N GLN A 671 -74.08 -97.29 129.36
CA GLN A 671 -74.59 -98.63 129.67
C GLN A 671 -73.64 -99.76 129.26
N ARG A 672 -72.87 -99.59 128.16
CA ARG A 672 -71.94 -100.62 127.66
C ARG A 672 -70.72 -100.79 128.58
N LYS A 673 -70.21 -99.71 129.18
CA LYS A 673 -69.02 -99.76 130.06
C LYS A 673 -69.25 -100.55 131.35
N GLN A 674 -70.47 -100.58 131.87
CA GLN A 674 -70.77 -101.30 133.11
C GLN A 674 -70.77 -102.83 132.96
N GLN A 675 -70.98 -103.36 131.73
CA GLN A 675 -71.03 -104.81 131.51
C GLN A 675 -69.64 -105.46 131.36
N GLN A 676 -68.62 -104.74 130.88
CA GLN A 676 -67.28 -105.30 130.65
C GLN A 676 -66.49 -105.57 131.94
N THR A 677 -66.67 -104.76 132.98
CA THR A 677 -65.96 -104.90 134.26
C THR A 677 -66.36 -106.15 135.06
N ALA A 678 -67.56 -106.70 134.84
CA ALA A 678 -68.01 -107.92 135.52
C ALA A 678 -67.35 -109.21 134.96
N ALA A 679 -66.88 -109.20 133.71
CA ALA A 679 -66.42 -110.41 133.02
C ALA A 679 -64.96 -110.82 133.34
N GLN A 680 -64.11 -109.89 133.78
CA GLN A 680 -62.68 -110.18 134.02
C GLN A 680 -62.38 -110.79 135.40
N ALA A 681 -63.21 -110.52 136.42
CA ALA A 681 -63.00 -111.03 137.79
C ALA A 681 -63.15 -112.55 137.97
N LEU A 682 -63.69 -113.26 136.96
CA LEU A 682 -63.92 -114.71 137.00
C LEU A 682 -62.72 -115.55 136.51
N LYS A 683 -61.74 -114.96 135.80
CA LYS A 683 -60.63 -115.71 135.17
C LYS A 683 -59.42 -116.00 136.08
N GLU A 684 -59.25 -115.30 137.20
CA GLU A 684 -58.06 -115.42 138.07
C GLU A 684 -58.13 -116.58 139.10
N ARG A 685 -59.20 -117.41 139.10
CA ARG A 685 -59.47 -118.39 140.17
C ARG A 685 -59.15 -119.86 139.87
N GLU A 686 -58.66 -120.22 138.66
CA GLU A 686 -58.52 -121.64 138.23
C GLU A 686 -57.07 -122.18 138.04
N GLU A 687 -55.99 -121.41 138.27
CA GLU A 687 -54.59 -121.90 138.11
C GLU A 687 -53.88 -122.37 139.41
N GLN A 688 -54.61 -122.69 140.49
CA GLN A 688 -54.09 -123.43 141.65
C GLN A 688 -54.97 -124.66 142.00
N SER A 689 -54.92 -125.70 141.16
CA SER A 689 -55.03 -127.12 141.56
C SER A 689 -54.69 -128.05 140.41
#